data_AF-A0A820UC07-F1
#
_entry.id   AF-A0A820UC07-F1
#
_cell.length_a   1.000
_cell.length_b   1.000
_cell.length_c   1.000
_cell.angle_alpha   90.00
_cell.angle_beta   90.00
_cell.angle_gamma   90.00
#
_symmetry.space_group_name_H-M   'P 1'
#
loop_
_entity.id
_entity.type
_entity.pdbx_description
1 polymer ?
#
loop_
_entity_poly.entity_id
_entity_poly.type
_entity_poly.pdbx_seq_one_letter_code
_entity_poly.pdbx_strand_id
1 'polypeptide(L)'
;MFPLQRLIFRLKRYFLRFSIACHKRHKFNRLFRLCLILIVGLLILNIVNGVLFSTILFLQESSDEPDYDLDTRPYYKTIEMEKRFDISGNYLIVQNFMRYQSNLTKNAHLLALNLHTNIENLHLLLNHTKVWDGPISLSLYVKGIRASDDIDYASIWLRCNRRLFKVLNIHLVMSATAYERSISNQHHSHSIKYAVRCQQLTYINHTEETDSTPYPSNLLRNIARLGTTPSTVQYILTLDINIFPVSDLFHHLVSFYTQIKLIEEFNRTLYVIPAFEIHIDTVKRGTPLPQNKRELILLWNDNQLQPLQADVCPTCQFLTNYQAWKQEASEDKIVPLFRPHYSQPWQPYYIGPKDVPTFDARFKSHAHARISQCCESFMAGYDYVVLNNVYLYRLGFLDKSQLPATEFMDDDTSVLLFDQFLEDLAKHYLNTTRKYMEREEIINSIDTHLISAPPSRTIENRLKHFLGFPKSINSEYINDDEQCSWSSNTLLCATVFLEDAVNYQCITHKITEKYLLIHRWCSSPMIKKIHQIMLIINLCLAFFERPSSFSETSDVRDKPDRINFPFFILMIVEGVTLVWFSIYIFTKIACVGIKQIQRRFWIIIFLIVVIYSLCEWFVMLVFLNQLYHGIRLRRIFRPVFMIESSPLMKKAFQALSANALTIIASISLALIHILFFAAMAMFLFPRSDNRPDSQGSTYFSTLHDAVLHLLVLHSTANNPDVMMPAYSDYRLNALFFIIFVIIGIYWIQNIVTAVVYRAFRGYFLSSIVNSQLRRRIAVRASFEILKQRTTHGGLIETRDTVPISVVQTVLNCASMNKWHTKWISERLSELMLENETINLDQYSNTMKLLDLNPKLSPELHIQTLGGNMLDRCKAICRSKYFDLIGTIFAILSVLFVTIEVSNRPVNTDYMDLVAFTLPMAIANCCFLFYFALEIILKAWAFGPLNFFRSSTMCILEATVAFTCFILQVIFLVIHGTPIVSMIYLEMVKKQKPIFSLWAAIKVCNMLFIYRLVRFLPASKNIRIIVGTIFDEFRNGGAFFGLLFSFYYAYSILGMELFGGVMDDFYIRYNKSNITICGTYEQLEYWPNGFDDFYSSIITLYNVMVVNQWDIFVDGFRNATNSYWSELYFIFWYLFVTNIGLNVCLALSGDIHDAKKQRADQNEELIVSNMYDIYRSQIKEPSSEEITEQLNKHPYINFCQRSAEGINLS
;
A
#
# COMPACT_ATOMS: atom_id res chain seq x y z
N MET A 1 -19.82 -1.96 40.08
CA MET A 1 -19.89 -0.47 40.06
C MET A 1 -19.14 0.24 41.21
N PHE A 2 -19.26 -0.18 42.48
CA PHE A 2 -18.63 0.51 43.64
C PHE A 2 -17.08 0.59 43.70
N PRO A 3 -16.29 -0.38 43.20
CA PRO A 3 -14.81 -0.27 43.22
C PRO A 3 -14.28 0.75 42.19
N LEU A 4 -14.96 0.86 41.04
CA LEU A 4 -14.59 1.73 39.93
C LEU A 4 -14.80 3.22 40.28
N GLN A 5 -15.88 3.55 40.99
CA GLN A 5 -16.10 4.90 41.52
C GLN A 5 -15.02 5.30 42.53
N ARG A 6 -14.56 4.40 43.40
CA ARG A 6 -13.44 4.70 44.33
C ARG A 6 -12.12 4.90 43.60
N LEU A 7 -11.86 4.16 42.52
CA LEU A 7 -10.65 4.33 41.70
C LEU A 7 -10.68 5.67 40.95
N ILE A 8 -11.82 6.02 40.33
CA ILE A 8 -12.03 7.30 39.64
C ILE A 8 -11.93 8.47 40.62
N PHE A 9 -12.46 8.33 41.84
CA PHE A 9 -12.38 9.37 42.87
C PHE A 9 -10.94 9.55 43.37
N ARG A 10 -10.18 8.45 43.54
CA ARG A 10 -8.74 8.51 43.87
C ARG A 10 -7.94 9.14 42.74
N LEU A 11 -8.16 8.75 41.48
CA LEU A 11 -7.51 9.32 40.30
C LEU A 11 -7.83 10.81 40.12
N LYS A 12 -9.09 11.23 40.31
CA LYS A 12 -9.47 12.66 40.36
C LYS A 12 -8.72 13.40 41.46
N ARG A 13 -8.57 12.80 42.65
CA ARG A 13 -7.86 13.42 43.79
C ARG A 13 -6.36 13.54 43.55
N TYR A 14 -5.75 12.54 42.90
CA TYR A 14 -4.34 12.60 42.46
C TYR A 14 -4.14 13.62 41.34
N PHE A 15 -5.05 13.69 40.37
CA PHE A 15 -5.02 14.69 39.30
C PHE A 15 -5.20 16.12 39.84
N LEU A 16 -6.10 16.32 40.82
CA LEU A 16 -6.29 17.60 41.49
C LEU A 16 -5.04 18.00 42.29
N ARG A 17 -4.43 17.05 43.03
CA ARG A 17 -3.16 17.29 43.75
C ARG A 17 -1.99 17.57 42.81
N PHE A 18 -1.92 16.89 41.68
CA PHE A 18 -0.90 17.12 40.64
C PHE A 18 -1.10 18.48 39.95
N SER A 19 -2.34 18.85 39.63
CA SER A 19 -2.70 20.17 39.09
C SER A 19 -2.35 21.31 40.07
N ILE A 20 -2.67 21.14 41.35
CA ILE A 20 -2.35 22.10 42.42
C ILE A 20 -0.83 22.19 42.64
N ALA A 21 -0.10 21.07 42.60
CA ALA A 21 1.37 21.06 42.70
C ALA A 21 2.05 21.72 41.49
N CYS A 22 1.48 21.57 40.28
CA CYS A 22 1.95 22.22 39.07
C CYS A 22 1.63 23.73 39.00
N HIS A 23 0.63 24.20 39.76
CA HIS A 23 0.27 25.61 39.83
C HIS A 23 1.32 26.45 40.59
N LYS A 24 1.99 25.87 41.59
CA LYS A 24 2.95 26.57 42.46
C LYS A 24 4.34 26.90 41.85
N ARG A 25 4.66 26.46 40.63
CA ARG A 25 5.94 26.82 39.96
C ARG A 25 5.72 27.83 38.82
N HIS A 26 6.10 29.09 39.08
CA HIS A 26 5.80 30.27 38.25
C HIS A 26 6.59 30.41 36.92
N LYS A 27 7.43 29.45 36.51
CA LYS A 27 8.38 29.63 35.39
C LYS A 27 8.08 28.90 34.06
N PHE A 28 7.00 28.11 33.94
CA PHE A 28 6.72 27.33 32.71
C PHE A 28 5.52 27.84 31.89
N ASN A 29 5.67 27.90 30.56
CA ASN A 29 4.65 28.36 29.59
C ASN A 29 3.28 27.68 29.81
N ARG A 30 2.21 28.50 29.92
CA ARG A 30 0.81 28.04 30.09
C ARG A 30 0.38 27.02 29.03
N LEU A 31 0.81 27.21 27.78
CA LEU A 31 0.49 26.32 26.65
C LEU A 31 1.08 24.91 26.83
N PHE A 32 2.32 24.82 27.32
CA PHE A 32 2.98 23.53 27.58
C PHE A 32 2.32 22.78 28.75
N ARG A 33 1.87 23.50 29.77
CA ARG A 33 1.09 22.89 30.87
C ARG A 33 -0.25 22.36 30.36
N LEU A 34 -0.95 23.11 29.52
CA LEU A 34 -2.19 22.66 28.89
C LEU A 34 -1.96 21.43 28.01
N CYS A 35 -0.92 21.41 27.16
CA CYS A 35 -0.58 20.25 26.35
C CYS A 35 -0.19 19.04 27.21
N LEU A 36 0.62 19.20 28.25
CA LEU A 36 1.01 18.11 29.15
C LEU A 36 -0.20 17.55 29.92
N ILE A 37 -1.09 18.42 30.39
CA ILE A 37 -2.35 18.04 31.04
C ILE A 37 -3.28 17.33 30.05
N LEU A 38 -3.34 17.78 28.80
CA LEU A 38 -4.13 17.16 27.74
C LEU A 38 -3.55 15.80 27.35
N ILE A 39 -2.22 15.66 27.27
CA ILE A 39 -1.55 14.39 26.92
C ILE A 39 -1.69 13.40 28.05
N VAL A 40 -1.41 13.79 29.30
CA VAL A 40 -1.65 12.91 30.46
C VAL A 40 -3.14 12.58 30.55
N GLY A 41 -4.02 13.54 30.24
CA GLY A 41 -5.45 13.34 30.11
C GLY A 41 -5.82 12.31 29.05
N LEU A 42 -5.25 12.38 27.85
CA LEU A 42 -5.48 11.46 26.73
C LEU A 42 -4.84 10.09 26.95
N LEU A 43 -3.70 10.02 27.63
CA LEU A 43 -3.04 8.77 27.97
C LEU A 43 -3.81 8.05 29.08
N ILE A 44 -4.31 8.79 30.07
CA ILE A 44 -5.26 8.28 31.06
C ILE A 44 -6.58 7.92 30.39
N LEU A 45 -7.08 8.72 29.43
CA LEU A 45 -8.33 8.43 28.71
C LEU A 45 -8.18 7.20 27.81
N ASN A 46 -7.02 6.95 27.21
CA ASN A 46 -6.76 5.75 26.41
C ASN A 46 -6.56 4.51 27.29
N ILE A 47 -5.93 4.64 28.45
CA ILE A 47 -5.87 3.55 29.43
C ILE A 47 -7.26 3.28 30.00
N VAL A 48 -8.01 4.34 30.35
CA VAL A 48 -9.38 4.23 30.84
C VAL A 48 -10.28 3.68 29.76
N ASN A 49 -10.18 4.09 28.50
CA ASN A 49 -10.95 3.55 27.38
C ASN A 49 -10.52 2.11 27.07
N GLY A 50 -9.24 1.75 27.15
CA GLY A 50 -8.81 0.36 27.02
C GLY A 50 -9.41 -0.53 28.11
N VAL A 51 -9.47 -0.03 29.35
CA VAL A 51 -10.14 -0.71 30.47
C VAL A 51 -11.67 -0.66 30.34
N LEU A 52 -12.23 0.46 29.88
CA LEU A 52 -13.68 0.67 29.70
C LEU A 52 -14.19 -0.24 28.60
N PHE A 53 -13.47 -0.34 27.48
CA PHE A 53 -13.77 -1.18 26.33
C PHE A 53 -13.60 -2.66 26.68
N SER A 54 -12.58 -3.01 27.49
CA SER A 54 -12.47 -4.33 28.12
C SER A 54 -13.67 -4.65 29.02
N THR A 55 -14.16 -3.68 29.81
CA THR A 55 -15.34 -3.88 30.69
C THR A 55 -16.68 -3.78 29.98
N ILE A 56 -16.77 -3.02 28.88
CA ILE A 56 -17.96 -2.90 28.03
C ILE A 56 -18.09 -4.17 27.18
N LEU A 57 -17.00 -4.75 26.68
CA LEU A 57 -17.01 -6.09 26.09
C LEU A 57 -17.43 -7.16 27.11
N PHE A 58 -17.05 -7.01 28.38
CA PHE A 58 -17.50 -7.90 29.46
C PHE A 58 -18.97 -7.68 29.89
N LEU A 59 -19.56 -6.52 29.58
CA LEU A 59 -20.95 -6.18 29.95
C LEU A 59 -21.93 -6.32 28.78
N GLN A 60 -21.47 -6.12 27.55
CA GLN A 60 -22.24 -6.28 26.31
C GLN A 60 -22.41 -7.76 25.93
N GLU A 61 -21.72 -8.66 26.65
CA GLU A 61 -21.96 -10.10 26.63
C GLU A 61 -23.27 -10.53 27.33
N SER A 62 -24.03 -9.59 27.91
CA SER A 62 -25.22 -9.90 28.74
C SER A 62 -26.55 -9.37 28.23
N SER A 63 -26.61 -8.69 27.07
CA SER A 63 -27.86 -8.17 26.53
C SER A 63 -27.88 -8.15 25.01
N ASP A 64 -28.20 -9.28 24.40
CA ASP A 64 -28.90 -9.34 23.11
C ASP A 64 -29.76 -10.62 23.12
N GLU A 65 -31.08 -10.44 23.02
CA GLU A 65 -32.07 -11.52 22.91
C GLU A 65 -31.99 -12.23 21.54
N PRO A 66 -32.25 -13.54 21.47
CA PRO A 66 -32.15 -14.31 20.24
C PRO A 66 -33.50 -14.38 19.51
N ASP A 67 -33.49 -14.32 18.18
CA ASP A 67 -34.62 -14.76 17.37
C ASP A 67 -34.11 -15.59 16.18
N TYR A 68 -33.93 -16.89 16.43
CA TYR A 68 -33.97 -18.05 15.52
C TYR A 68 -33.48 -19.24 16.35
N ASP A 69 -34.40 -20.10 16.79
CA ASP A 69 -34.10 -21.27 17.62
C ASP A 69 -33.33 -22.33 16.79
N LEU A 70 -32.01 -22.15 16.69
CA LEU A 70 -31.04 -23.04 16.04
C LEU A 70 -30.53 -24.07 17.05
N ASP A 71 -31.46 -24.82 17.64
CA ASP A 71 -31.11 -25.84 18.62
C ASP A 71 -30.34 -27.02 17.96
N THR A 72 -29.05 -27.17 18.31
CA THR A 72 -28.19 -28.28 17.87
C THR A 72 -28.18 -29.46 18.86
N ARG A 73 -28.82 -29.33 20.03
CA ARG A 73 -28.92 -30.39 21.06
C ARG A 73 -29.44 -31.75 20.54
N PRO A 74 -30.40 -31.83 19.57
CA PRO A 74 -30.83 -33.11 19.03
C PRO A 74 -29.70 -33.92 18.38
N TYR A 75 -28.72 -33.25 17.77
CA TYR A 75 -27.63 -33.93 17.05
C TYR A 75 -26.59 -34.53 17.99
N TYR A 76 -26.28 -33.86 19.10
CA TYR A 76 -25.44 -34.43 20.16
C TYR A 76 -26.11 -35.66 20.80
N LYS A 77 -27.44 -35.65 20.94
CA LYS A 77 -28.20 -36.80 21.41
C LYS A 77 -28.11 -37.98 20.42
N THR A 78 -28.15 -37.73 19.12
CA THR A 78 -27.94 -38.76 18.08
C THR A 78 -26.53 -39.33 18.14
N ILE A 79 -25.51 -38.49 18.30
CA ILE A 79 -24.11 -38.94 18.48
C ILE A 79 -24.01 -39.88 19.67
N GLU A 80 -24.64 -39.56 20.80
CA GLU A 80 -24.58 -40.39 22.00
C GLU A 80 -25.31 -41.74 21.84
N MET A 81 -26.46 -41.76 21.15
CA MET A 81 -27.24 -42.99 20.92
C MET A 81 -26.63 -43.93 19.88
N GLU A 82 -26.02 -43.39 18.82
CA GLU A 82 -25.60 -44.17 17.65
C GLU A 82 -24.07 -44.38 17.55
N LYS A 83 -23.32 -44.06 18.61
CA LYS A 83 -21.85 -44.18 18.65
C LYS A 83 -21.36 -45.63 18.53
N ARG A 84 -20.38 -45.85 17.65
CA ARG A 84 -19.64 -47.12 17.53
C ARG A 84 -18.16 -46.82 17.29
N PHE A 85 -17.26 -47.57 17.93
CA PHE A 85 -15.83 -47.45 17.64
C PHE A 85 -15.44 -48.35 16.47
N ASP A 86 -14.40 -47.93 15.73
CA ASP A 86 -13.75 -48.78 14.76
C ASP A 86 -12.96 -49.91 15.45
N ILE A 87 -12.49 -50.89 14.67
CA ILE A 87 -11.76 -52.07 15.19
C ILE A 87 -10.48 -51.65 15.93
N SER A 88 -9.85 -50.54 15.54
CA SER A 88 -8.65 -50.04 16.21
C SER A 88 -8.92 -49.23 17.48
N GLY A 89 -10.18 -48.89 17.77
CA GLY A 89 -10.60 -48.04 18.89
C GLY A 89 -10.22 -46.56 18.77
N ASN A 90 -9.61 -46.14 17.66
CA ASN A 90 -9.10 -44.78 17.47
C ASN A 90 -10.15 -43.82 16.90
N TYR A 91 -11.18 -44.34 16.22
CA TYR A 91 -12.19 -43.55 15.54
C TYR A 91 -13.59 -43.93 16.01
N LEU A 92 -14.39 -42.91 16.31
CA LEU A 92 -15.81 -43.03 16.57
C LEU A 92 -16.60 -42.80 15.29
N ILE A 93 -17.56 -43.67 15.04
CA ILE A 93 -18.43 -43.70 13.87
C ILE A 93 -19.87 -43.50 14.34
N VAL A 94 -20.54 -42.50 13.78
CA VAL A 94 -21.97 -42.23 13.94
C VAL A 94 -22.60 -42.32 12.55
N GLN A 95 -23.35 -43.39 12.31
CA GLN A 95 -24.02 -43.58 11.03
C GLN A 95 -25.30 -42.73 10.97
N ASN A 96 -25.76 -42.33 9.78
CA ASN A 96 -27.04 -41.61 9.60
C ASN A 96 -27.19 -40.34 10.47
N PHE A 97 -26.08 -39.67 10.77
CA PHE A 97 -26.05 -38.44 11.55
C PHE A 97 -27.05 -37.39 11.05
N MET A 98 -27.19 -37.26 9.73
CA MET A 98 -28.27 -36.52 9.09
C MET A 98 -28.74 -37.21 7.81
N ARG A 99 -30.05 -37.23 7.60
CA ARG A 99 -30.69 -37.81 6.42
C ARG A 99 -31.71 -36.86 5.82
N TYR A 100 -31.58 -36.59 4.53
CA TYR A 100 -32.53 -35.86 3.70
C TYR A 100 -33.05 -36.78 2.60
N GLN A 101 -34.38 -36.84 2.43
CA GLN A 101 -35.00 -37.71 1.43
C GLN A 101 -36.20 -37.00 0.78
N SER A 102 -36.15 -36.84 -0.55
CA SER A 102 -37.26 -36.39 -1.40
C SER A 102 -37.77 -37.52 -2.31
N ASN A 103 -38.95 -37.34 -2.94
CA ASN A 103 -39.49 -38.31 -3.90
C ASN A 103 -38.57 -38.43 -5.13
N LEU A 104 -38.06 -39.64 -5.38
CA LEU A 104 -37.20 -39.98 -6.53
C LEU A 104 -37.99 -40.72 -7.62
N THR A 105 -37.48 -40.69 -8.86
CA THR A 105 -38.05 -41.43 -10.00
C THR A 105 -37.79 -42.95 -9.87
N LYS A 106 -38.62 -43.79 -10.53
CA LYS A 106 -38.65 -45.26 -10.38
C LYS A 106 -37.30 -46.00 -10.58
N ASN A 107 -36.30 -45.39 -11.23
CA ASN A 107 -34.97 -45.97 -11.48
C ASN A 107 -33.81 -45.25 -10.78
N ALA A 108 -34.06 -44.13 -10.09
CA ALA A 108 -32.99 -43.32 -9.49
C ALA A 108 -32.31 -44.00 -8.28
N HIS A 109 -32.84 -45.14 -7.84
CA HIS A 109 -32.24 -45.94 -6.77
C HIS A 109 -31.19 -46.94 -7.25
N LEU A 110 -30.91 -47.08 -8.56
CA LEU A 110 -29.99 -48.10 -9.08
C LEU A 110 -28.51 -47.84 -8.75
N LEU A 111 -28.10 -46.56 -8.74
CA LEU A 111 -26.72 -46.09 -8.66
C LEU A 111 -26.58 -45.03 -7.57
N ALA A 112 -25.60 -45.16 -6.67
CA ALA A 112 -25.32 -44.20 -5.61
C ALA A 112 -23.89 -43.64 -5.65
N LEU A 113 -23.75 -42.37 -5.28
CA LEU A 113 -22.46 -41.68 -5.17
C LEU A 113 -22.01 -41.64 -3.71
N ASN A 114 -20.86 -42.25 -3.42
CA ASN A 114 -20.25 -42.27 -2.11
C ASN A 114 -19.10 -41.24 -2.07
N LEU A 115 -19.13 -40.35 -1.09
CA LEU A 115 -18.17 -39.27 -0.90
C LEU A 115 -17.57 -39.31 0.51
N HIS A 116 -16.35 -38.81 0.65
CA HIS A 116 -15.77 -38.52 1.95
C HIS A 116 -15.08 -37.15 1.95
N THR A 117 -15.15 -36.44 3.08
CA THR A 117 -14.58 -35.10 3.21
C THR A 117 -14.18 -34.80 4.65
N ASN A 118 -13.32 -33.79 4.82
CA ASN A 118 -13.16 -33.09 6.09
C ASN A 118 -14.11 -31.88 6.15
N ILE A 119 -14.22 -31.27 7.32
CA ILE A 119 -15.10 -30.11 7.55
C ILE A 119 -14.76 -28.91 6.64
N GLU A 120 -13.46 -28.70 6.35
CA GLU A 120 -12.95 -27.60 5.52
C GLU A 120 -13.50 -27.66 4.09
N ASN A 121 -13.57 -28.87 3.52
CA ASN A 121 -13.99 -29.10 2.14
C ASN A 121 -15.50 -29.39 2.02
N LEU A 122 -16.29 -29.26 3.09
CA LEU A 122 -17.73 -29.52 3.08
C LEU A 122 -18.48 -28.67 2.03
N HIS A 123 -18.00 -27.45 1.76
CA HIS A 123 -18.58 -26.54 0.78
C HIS A 123 -18.58 -27.10 -0.66
N LEU A 124 -17.64 -27.98 -1.01
CA LEU A 124 -17.54 -28.61 -2.33
C LEU A 124 -18.71 -29.55 -2.63
N LEU A 125 -19.45 -30.00 -1.60
CA LEU A 125 -20.63 -30.84 -1.76
C LEU A 125 -21.72 -30.16 -2.63
N LEU A 126 -21.81 -28.83 -2.61
CA LEU A 126 -22.76 -28.08 -3.45
C LEU A 126 -22.47 -28.25 -4.94
N ASN A 127 -21.19 -28.38 -5.32
CA ASN A 127 -20.84 -28.59 -6.72
C ASN A 127 -21.24 -29.99 -7.20
N HIS A 128 -21.14 -31.00 -6.34
CA HIS A 128 -21.64 -32.35 -6.64
C HIS A 128 -23.16 -32.38 -6.88
N THR A 129 -23.94 -31.61 -6.12
CA THR A 129 -25.41 -31.54 -6.33
C THR A 129 -25.83 -30.93 -7.66
N LYS A 130 -24.95 -30.16 -8.32
CA LYS A 130 -25.24 -29.57 -9.64
C LYS A 130 -25.04 -30.55 -10.78
N VAL A 131 -24.16 -31.55 -10.61
CA VAL A 131 -23.77 -32.49 -11.67
C VAL A 131 -24.27 -33.91 -11.45
N TRP A 132 -24.73 -34.24 -10.24
CA TRP A 132 -25.21 -35.57 -9.87
C TRP A 132 -26.65 -35.54 -9.34
N ASP A 133 -27.53 -36.26 -10.02
CA ASP A 133 -28.97 -36.30 -9.70
C ASP A 133 -29.41 -37.48 -8.82
N GLY A 134 -28.52 -38.44 -8.58
CA GLY A 134 -28.78 -39.64 -7.79
C GLY A 134 -28.57 -39.47 -6.27
N PRO A 135 -28.79 -40.54 -5.48
CA PRO A 135 -28.53 -40.54 -4.04
C PRO A 135 -27.05 -40.35 -3.72
N ILE A 136 -26.76 -39.49 -2.75
CA ILE A 136 -25.41 -39.19 -2.24
C ILE A 136 -25.28 -39.70 -0.80
N SER A 137 -24.20 -40.44 -0.52
CA SER A 137 -23.82 -40.87 0.82
C SER A 137 -22.46 -40.26 1.18
N LEU A 138 -22.42 -39.38 2.18
CA LEU A 138 -21.24 -38.61 2.57
C LEU A 138 -20.72 -39.05 3.94
N SER A 139 -19.42 -39.34 4.04
CA SER A 139 -18.73 -39.49 5.33
C SER A 139 -17.94 -38.22 5.65
N LEU A 140 -18.28 -37.58 6.77
CA LEU A 140 -17.68 -36.34 7.25
C LEU A 140 -16.72 -36.64 8.41
N TYR A 141 -15.45 -36.29 8.22
CA TYR A 141 -14.43 -36.40 9.25
C TYR A 141 -14.24 -35.09 10.02
N VAL A 142 -14.29 -35.16 11.35
CA VAL A 142 -14.06 -34.04 12.27
C VAL A 142 -12.79 -34.31 13.09
N LYS A 143 -11.90 -33.32 13.16
CA LYS A 143 -10.56 -33.43 13.75
C LYS A 143 -10.41 -32.54 15.00
N GLY A 144 -9.80 -33.05 16.06
CA GLY A 144 -9.15 -32.21 17.08
C GLY A 144 -10.03 -31.57 18.18
N ILE A 145 -9.42 -30.59 18.85
CA ILE A 145 -9.79 -30.02 20.17
C ILE A 145 -11.11 -29.23 20.17
N ARG A 146 -11.59 -28.77 19.00
CA ARG A 146 -12.82 -27.98 18.82
C ARG A 146 -13.93 -28.73 18.07
N ALA A 147 -13.98 -30.05 18.23
CA ALA A 147 -14.96 -30.89 17.54
C ALA A 147 -16.43 -30.46 17.74
N SER A 148 -16.77 -29.83 18.86
CA SER A 148 -18.11 -29.25 19.08
C SER A 148 -18.46 -28.16 18.06
N ASP A 149 -17.51 -27.26 17.78
CA ASP A 149 -17.72 -26.10 16.93
C ASP A 149 -17.85 -26.55 15.45
N ASP A 150 -17.06 -27.55 15.07
CA ASP A 150 -17.12 -28.18 13.73
C ASP A 150 -18.45 -28.92 13.50
N ILE A 151 -18.97 -29.61 14.53
CA ILE A 151 -20.27 -30.29 14.48
C ILE A 151 -21.40 -29.25 14.38
N ASP A 152 -21.32 -28.18 15.15
CA ASP A 152 -22.30 -27.08 15.09
C ASP A 152 -22.27 -26.40 13.71
N TYR A 153 -21.08 -26.07 13.18
CA TYR A 153 -20.91 -25.52 11.83
C TYR A 153 -21.49 -26.45 10.76
N ALA A 154 -21.14 -27.75 10.78
CA ALA A 154 -21.66 -28.73 9.84
C ALA A 154 -23.18 -28.79 9.89
N SER A 155 -23.76 -28.85 11.09
CA SER A 155 -25.20 -28.98 11.30
C SER A 155 -25.99 -27.78 10.77
N ILE A 156 -25.49 -26.55 11.02
CA ILE A 156 -26.12 -25.31 10.55
C ILE A 156 -25.96 -25.17 9.03
N TRP A 157 -24.75 -25.41 8.51
CA TRP A 157 -24.47 -25.30 7.07
C TRP A 157 -25.33 -26.26 6.24
N LEU A 158 -25.46 -27.51 6.70
CA LEU A 158 -26.30 -28.52 6.03
C LEU A 158 -27.79 -28.19 6.13
N ARG A 159 -28.24 -27.60 7.24
CA ARG A 159 -29.63 -27.15 7.40
C ARG A 159 -29.97 -25.95 6.51
N CYS A 160 -29.05 -24.99 6.38
CA CYS A 160 -29.18 -23.85 5.46
C CYS A 160 -29.31 -24.30 3.99
N ASN A 161 -28.55 -25.33 3.59
CA ASN A 161 -28.51 -25.82 2.22
C ASN A 161 -29.46 -27.01 1.95
N ARG A 162 -30.33 -27.38 2.90
CA ARG A 162 -31.18 -28.59 2.82
C ARG A 162 -32.01 -28.71 1.54
N ARG A 163 -32.42 -27.59 0.94
CA ARG A 163 -33.27 -27.55 -0.26
C ARG A 163 -32.55 -28.01 -1.53
N LEU A 164 -31.21 -28.01 -1.54
CA LEU A 164 -30.40 -28.39 -2.69
C LEU A 164 -30.17 -29.91 -2.77
N PHE A 165 -30.46 -30.66 -1.71
CA PHE A 165 -30.20 -32.10 -1.63
C PHE A 165 -31.49 -32.90 -1.86
N LYS A 166 -31.49 -33.74 -2.91
CA LYS A 166 -32.60 -34.68 -3.20
C LYS A 166 -32.59 -35.88 -2.24
N VAL A 167 -31.52 -36.66 -2.26
CA VAL A 167 -31.26 -37.73 -1.29
C VAL A 167 -29.81 -37.61 -0.82
N LEU A 168 -29.65 -37.26 0.45
CA LEU A 168 -28.34 -37.11 1.10
C LEU A 168 -28.36 -37.85 2.44
N ASN A 169 -27.44 -38.81 2.59
CA ASN A 169 -27.16 -39.45 3.87
C ASN A 169 -25.76 -39.03 4.35
N ILE A 170 -25.64 -38.65 5.61
CA ILE A 170 -24.40 -38.12 6.19
C ILE A 170 -24.01 -38.98 7.37
N HIS A 171 -22.77 -39.44 7.37
CA HIS A 171 -22.14 -40.18 8.44
C HIS A 171 -21.06 -39.30 9.06
N LEU A 172 -21.00 -39.29 10.38
CA LEU A 172 -20.01 -38.50 11.12
C LEU A 172 -18.94 -39.46 11.66
N VAL A 173 -17.68 -39.10 11.43
CA VAL A 173 -16.52 -39.84 11.94
C VAL A 173 -15.60 -38.87 12.66
N MET A 174 -15.23 -39.19 13.89
CA MET A 174 -14.36 -38.35 14.72
C MET A 174 -13.31 -39.21 15.41
N SER A 175 -12.17 -38.63 15.78
CA SER A 175 -11.21 -39.35 16.63
C SER A 175 -11.77 -39.58 18.03
N ALA A 176 -11.30 -40.63 18.73
CA ALA A 176 -11.68 -40.88 20.12
C ALA A 176 -11.36 -39.67 21.03
N THR A 177 -10.24 -38.99 20.75
CA THR A 177 -9.82 -37.75 21.44
C THR A 177 -10.78 -36.58 21.20
N ALA A 178 -11.31 -36.44 19.98
CA ALA A 178 -12.32 -35.43 19.64
C ALA A 178 -13.65 -35.70 20.35
N TYR A 179 -14.06 -36.97 20.45
CA TYR A 179 -15.30 -37.36 21.13
C TYR A 179 -15.26 -37.05 22.63
N GLU A 180 -14.23 -37.49 23.36
CA GLU A 180 -14.11 -37.25 24.81
C GLU A 180 -14.20 -35.76 25.17
N ARG A 181 -13.58 -34.90 24.35
CA ARG A 181 -13.61 -33.45 24.55
C ARG A 181 -14.92 -32.80 24.12
N SER A 182 -15.58 -33.32 23.09
CA SER A 182 -16.92 -32.83 22.70
C SER A 182 -17.95 -33.01 23.82
N ILE A 183 -17.80 -34.06 24.64
CA ILE A 183 -18.63 -34.31 25.82
C ILE A 183 -18.24 -33.38 26.98
N SER A 184 -16.94 -33.19 27.24
CA SER A 184 -16.49 -32.29 28.31
C SER A 184 -16.92 -30.83 28.07
N ASN A 185 -16.99 -30.42 26.80
CA ASN A 185 -17.39 -29.07 26.39
C ASN A 185 -18.91 -28.89 26.20
N GLN A 186 -19.76 -29.90 26.47
CA GLN A 186 -21.23 -29.73 26.41
C GLN A 186 -21.75 -28.61 27.35
N HIS A 187 -20.98 -28.24 28.39
CA HIS A 187 -21.31 -27.15 29.30
C HIS A 187 -20.65 -25.80 28.96
N HIS A 188 -19.78 -25.77 27.95
CA HIS A 188 -19.02 -24.58 27.54
C HIS A 188 -19.05 -24.35 26.03
N SER A 189 -19.99 -24.97 25.28
CA SER A 189 -20.15 -24.64 23.88
C SER A 189 -20.55 -23.16 23.79
N HIS A 190 -19.58 -22.36 23.37
CA HIS A 190 -19.82 -21.12 22.67
C HIS A 190 -20.51 -21.50 21.36
N SER A 191 -21.78 -21.91 21.45
CA SER A 191 -22.66 -22.12 20.32
C SER A 191 -22.71 -20.79 19.57
N ILE A 192 -21.82 -20.66 18.59
CA ILE A 192 -21.81 -19.69 17.50
C ILE A 192 -22.41 -18.35 17.95
N LYS A 193 -21.58 -17.54 18.64
CA LYS A 193 -21.93 -16.20 19.17
C LYS A 193 -22.32 -15.16 18.11
N TYR A 194 -22.50 -15.59 16.86
CA TYR A 194 -22.99 -14.79 15.76
C TYR A 194 -23.91 -15.67 14.90
N ALA A 195 -25.20 -15.69 15.22
CA ALA A 195 -26.23 -16.17 14.32
C ALA A 195 -26.32 -15.22 13.12
N VAL A 196 -25.40 -15.43 12.19
CA VAL A 196 -25.31 -14.78 10.89
C VAL A 196 -26.34 -15.42 9.97
N ARG A 197 -27.03 -14.63 9.13
CA ARG A 197 -27.88 -15.16 8.04
C ARG A 197 -27.14 -16.27 7.30
N CYS A 198 -27.83 -17.33 6.87
CA CYS A 198 -27.24 -18.44 6.08
C CYS A 198 -26.31 -18.01 4.92
N GLN A 199 -26.42 -16.76 4.44
CA GLN A 199 -25.60 -16.17 3.38
C GLN A 199 -24.18 -15.75 3.80
N GLN A 200 -23.89 -15.55 5.09
CA GLN A 200 -22.58 -15.09 5.57
C GLN A 200 -21.90 -16.11 6.51
N LEU A 201 -22.34 -17.36 6.46
CA LEU A 201 -21.72 -18.48 7.16
C LEU A 201 -20.41 -18.88 6.43
N THR A 202 -19.26 -18.50 6.98
CA THR A 202 -17.94 -18.88 6.45
C THR A 202 -17.25 -19.82 7.44
N TYR A 203 -16.66 -20.91 6.94
CA TYR A 203 -15.82 -21.78 7.78
C TYR A 203 -14.54 -21.02 8.15
N ILE A 204 -14.26 -20.91 9.44
CA ILE A 204 -13.04 -20.26 9.92
C ILE A 204 -11.97 -21.37 10.03
N ASN A 205 -11.04 -21.40 9.08
CA ASN A 205 -9.86 -22.27 9.17
C ASN A 205 -9.01 -21.84 10.38
N HIS A 206 -9.03 -22.65 11.44
CA HIS A 206 -8.18 -22.43 12.60
C HIS A 206 -6.85 -23.18 12.42
N THR A 207 -5.75 -22.44 12.22
CA THR A 207 -4.41 -22.98 11.95
C THR A 207 -3.62 -23.32 13.22
N GLU A 208 -4.26 -23.75 14.30
CA GLU A 208 -3.57 -24.00 15.57
C GLU A 208 -3.96 -25.36 16.17
N GLU A 209 -2.91 -26.14 16.46
CA GLU A 209 -2.85 -27.44 17.15
C GLU A 209 -3.05 -28.71 16.28
N THR A 210 -1.92 -29.37 16.02
CA THR A 210 -1.82 -30.64 15.30
C THR A 210 -2.31 -31.80 16.17
N ASP A 211 -3.59 -32.17 16.05
CA ASP A 211 -3.99 -33.55 16.39
C ASP A 211 -3.25 -34.49 15.42
N SER A 212 -2.46 -35.41 15.98
CA SER A 212 -1.60 -36.34 15.24
C SER A 212 -2.36 -37.53 14.65
N THR A 213 -3.68 -37.62 14.89
CA THR A 213 -4.51 -38.65 14.27
C THR A 213 -4.56 -38.47 12.76
N PRO A 214 -4.13 -39.47 11.97
CA PRO A 214 -4.14 -39.38 10.51
C PRO A 214 -5.58 -39.40 9.98
N TYR A 215 -5.79 -38.82 8.80
CA TYR A 215 -7.09 -38.83 8.10
C TYR A 215 -7.41 -40.24 7.59
N PRO A 216 -8.47 -40.93 8.06
CA PRO A 216 -8.68 -42.35 7.78
C PRO A 216 -9.44 -42.56 6.46
N SER A 217 -8.80 -42.28 5.32
CA SER A 217 -9.45 -42.23 3.99
C SER A 217 -10.24 -43.51 3.62
N ASN A 218 -9.67 -44.70 3.81
CA ASN A 218 -10.34 -45.96 3.48
C ASN A 218 -11.49 -46.32 4.43
N LEU A 219 -11.36 -46.02 5.72
CA LEU A 219 -12.45 -46.17 6.68
C LEU A 219 -13.66 -45.30 6.29
N LEU A 220 -13.41 -44.05 5.92
CA LEU A 220 -14.43 -43.11 5.48
C LEU A 220 -15.14 -43.59 4.21
N ARG A 221 -14.38 -44.08 3.21
CA ARG A 221 -14.95 -44.70 2.00
C ARG A 221 -15.86 -45.87 2.32
N ASN A 222 -15.47 -46.76 3.23
CA ASN A 222 -16.31 -47.87 3.66
C ASN A 222 -17.58 -47.40 4.36
N ILE A 223 -17.48 -46.41 5.24
CA ILE A 223 -18.65 -45.85 5.95
C ILE A 223 -19.62 -45.19 4.98
N ALA A 224 -19.12 -44.42 4.01
CA ALA A 224 -19.94 -43.84 2.95
C ALA A 224 -20.66 -44.93 2.15
N ARG A 225 -19.99 -46.05 1.84
CA ARG A 225 -20.63 -47.21 1.16
C ARG A 225 -21.77 -47.82 1.98
N LEU A 226 -21.63 -47.90 3.31
CA LEU A 226 -22.65 -48.45 4.21
C LEU A 226 -23.94 -47.60 4.26
N GLY A 227 -23.82 -46.29 4.07
CA GLY A 227 -24.92 -45.32 4.11
C GLY A 227 -26.00 -45.43 3.05
N THR A 228 -25.77 -46.23 2.02
CA THR A 228 -26.72 -46.41 0.92
C THR A 228 -27.81 -47.42 1.30
N THR A 229 -28.90 -46.95 1.94
CA THR A 229 -30.15 -47.73 2.13
C THR A 229 -31.20 -47.29 1.10
N PRO A 230 -31.81 -48.18 0.29
CA PRO A 230 -32.30 -49.53 0.59
C PRO A 230 -31.65 -50.65 -0.26
N SER A 231 -32.20 -51.88 -0.16
CA SER A 231 -32.00 -53.08 -1.01
C SER A 231 -32.12 -52.86 -2.54
N THR A 232 -32.29 -51.61 -3.00
CA THR A 232 -32.49 -51.22 -4.40
C THR A 232 -31.25 -50.62 -5.06
N VAL A 233 -30.25 -50.15 -4.30
CA VAL A 233 -28.94 -49.70 -4.85
C VAL A 233 -28.09 -50.91 -5.22
N GLN A 234 -27.84 -51.07 -6.51
CA GLN A 234 -27.09 -52.20 -7.06
C GLN A 234 -25.65 -51.82 -7.41
N TYR A 235 -25.42 -50.58 -7.84
CA TYR A 235 -24.11 -50.08 -8.25
C TYR A 235 -23.68 -48.87 -7.42
N ILE A 236 -22.38 -48.74 -7.19
CA ILE A 236 -21.78 -47.67 -6.40
C ILE A 236 -20.62 -47.01 -7.16
N LEU A 237 -20.52 -45.69 -7.03
CA LEU A 237 -19.38 -44.88 -7.47
C LEU A 237 -18.77 -44.20 -6.24
N THR A 238 -17.50 -44.45 -5.94
CA THR A 238 -16.83 -43.90 -4.75
C THR A 238 -15.78 -42.87 -5.15
N LEU A 239 -16.06 -41.59 -4.87
CA LEU A 239 -15.21 -40.45 -5.23
C LEU A 239 -14.67 -39.74 -3.98
N ASP A 240 -13.53 -39.10 -4.15
CA ASP A 240 -13.03 -38.12 -3.19
C ASP A 240 -13.78 -36.78 -3.47
N ILE A 241 -14.08 -35.97 -2.45
CA ILE A 241 -14.97 -34.79 -2.58
C ILE A 241 -14.51 -33.76 -3.63
N ASN A 242 -13.22 -33.72 -3.94
CA ASN A 242 -12.58 -32.81 -4.88
C ASN A 242 -12.53 -33.35 -6.33
N ILE A 243 -13.06 -34.55 -6.59
CA ILE A 243 -13.13 -35.16 -7.91
C ILE A 243 -14.58 -35.15 -8.38
N PHE A 244 -14.84 -34.45 -9.47
CA PHE A 244 -16.19 -34.22 -9.98
C PHE A 244 -16.48 -35.10 -11.21
N PRO A 245 -17.70 -35.64 -11.32
CA PRO A 245 -18.14 -36.27 -12.56
C PRO A 245 -18.46 -35.23 -13.63
N VAL A 246 -18.37 -35.64 -14.90
CA VAL A 246 -18.92 -34.88 -16.03
C VAL A 246 -20.43 -34.64 -15.84
N SER A 247 -20.95 -33.54 -16.37
CA SER A 247 -22.39 -33.23 -16.32
C SER A 247 -23.24 -34.36 -16.90
N ASP A 248 -24.39 -34.62 -16.27
CA ASP A 248 -25.38 -35.61 -16.71
C ASP A 248 -24.91 -37.09 -16.70
N LEU A 249 -23.75 -37.37 -16.08
CA LEU A 249 -23.18 -38.72 -15.98
C LEU A 249 -24.15 -39.73 -15.36
N PHE A 250 -24.94 -39.32 -14.37
CA PHE A 250 -25.89 -40.19 -13.68
C PHE A 250 -26.91 -40.82 -14.64
N HIS A 251 -27.54 -40.02 -15.50
CA HIS A 251 -28.57 -40.51 -16.42
C HIS A 251 -27.99 -41.38 -17.53
N HIS A 252 -26.82 -41.00 -18.08
CA HIS A 252 -26.11 -41.83 -19.05
C HIS A 252 -25.72 -43.19 -18.49
N LEU A 253 -25.26 -43.25 -17.24
CA LEU A 253 -24.93 -44.51 -16.57
C LEU A 253 -26.16 -45.35 -16.28
N VAL A 254 -27.26 -44.77 -15.80
CA VAL A 254 -28.51 -45.51 -15.57
C VAL A 254 -29.00 -46.14 -16.89
N SER A 255 -28.95 -45.41 -18.00
CA SER A 255 -29.28 -45.95 -19.33
C SER A 255 -28.35 -47.09 -19.74
N PHE A 256 -27.04 -46.91 -19.61
CA PHE A 256 -26.02 -47.93 -19.89
C PHE A 256 -26.25 -49.23 -19.11
N TYR A 257 -26.52 -49.12 -17.79
CA TYR A 257 -26.76 -50.29 -16.95
C TYR A 257 -28.09 -50.97 -17.25
N THR A 258 -29.15 -50.23 -17.59
CA THR A 258 -30.42 -50.85 -18.00
C THR A 258 -30.27 -51.70 -19.28
N GLN A 259 -29.32 -51.36 -20.16
CA GLN A 259 -29.02 -52.12 -21.37
C GLN A 259 -28.15 -53.35 -21.08
N ILE A 260 -27.17 -53.24 -20.18
CA ILE A 260 -26.20 -54.30 -19.88
C ILE A 260 -26.72 -55.35 -18.90
N LYS A 261 -27.68 -55.01 -18.05
CA LYS A 261 -28.27 -55.92 -17.04
C LYS A 261 -28.86 -57.21 -17.63
N LEU A 262 -29.06 -57.28 -18.95
CA LEU A 262 -29.56 -58.45 -19.69
C LEU A 262 -28.45 -59.45 -20.10
N ILE A 263 -27.17 -59.14 -19.86
CA ILE A 263 -26.03 -59.94 -20.34
C ILE A 263 -25.25 -60.51 -19.13
N GLU A 264 -25.27 -61.84 -18.96
CA GLU A 264 -24.61 -62.53 -17.84
C GLU A 264 -23.07 -62.37 -17.81
N GLU A 265 -22.44 -62.07 -18.95
CA GLU A 265 -20.98 -61.89 -19.10
C GLU A 265 -20.41 -60.74 -18.24
N PHE A 266 -21.25 -59.80 -17.78
CA PHE A 266 -20.82 -58.58 -17.08
C PHE A 266 -21.07 -58.58 -15.57
N ASN A 267 -21.46 -59.71 -14.97
CA ASN A 267 -21.87 -59.78 -13.56
C ASN A 267 -20.72 -59.53 -12.54
N ARG A 268 -19.45 -59.62 -12.98
CA ARG A 268 -18.25 -59.30 -12.18
C ARG A 268 -17.30 -58.34 -12.90
N THR A 269 -17.86 -57.29 -13.49
CA THR A 269 -17.07 -56.28 -14.22
C THR A 269 -17.05 -54.95 -13.47
N LEU A 270 -15.87 -54.34 -13.36
CA LEU A 270 -15.65 -52.99 -12.86
C LEU A 270 -15.42 -52.05 -14.03
N TYR A 271 -16.28 -51.04 -14.14
CA TYR A 271 -16.26 -50.08 -15.23
C TYR A 271 -15.43 -48.87 -14.85
N VAL A 272 -14.22 -48.79 -15.40
CA VAL A 272 -13.22 -47.75 -15.15
C VAL A 272 -13.58 -46.47 -15.90
N ILE A 273 -13.59 -45.37 -15.16
CA ILE A 273 -13.78 -44.01 -15.67
C ILE A 273 -12.42 -43.29 -15.64
N PRO A 274 -11.90 -42.84 -16.79
CA PRO A 274 -10.68 -42.05 -16.83
C PRO A 274 -10.80 -40.73 -16.06
N ALA A 275 -9.76 -40.37 -15.30
CA ALA A 275 -9.76 -39.21 -14.43
C ALA A 275 -8.64 -38.23 -14.81
N PHE A 276 -8.96 -36.94 -14.83
CA PHE A 276 -8.08 -35.90 -15.33
C PHE A 276 -7.92 -34.75 -14.32
N GLU A 277 -6.81 -34.01 -14.41
CA GLU A 277 -6.61 -32.72 -13.75
C GLU A 277 -6.72 -31.61 -14.79
N ILE A 278 -7.53 -30.60 -14.50
CA ILE A 278 -7.71 -29.40 -15.33
C ILE A 278 -6.95 -28.26 -14.67
N HIS A 279 -6.19 -27.51 -15.47
CA HIS A 279 -5.40 -26.39 -14.99
C HIS A 279 -6.28 -25.31 -14.35
N ILE A 280 -5.85 -24.75 -13.21
CA ILE A 280 -6.67 -23.81 -12.42
C ILE A 280 -7.00 -22.53 -13.22
N ASP A 281 -6.11 -22.12 -14.12
CA ASP A 281 -6.29 -20.91 -14.92
C ASP A 281 -7.37 -21.05 -15.99
N THR A 282 -7.71 -22.28 -16.41
CA THR A 282 -8.82 -22.55 -17.32
C THR A 282 -10.14 -22.05 -16.71
N VAL A 283 -10.34 -22.30 -15.40
CA VAL A 283 -11.54 -21.84 -14.67
C VAL A 283 -11.47 -20.33 -14.38
N LYS A 284 -10.29 -19.78 -14.04
CA LYS A 284 -10.12 -18.33 -13.78
C LYS A 284 -10.36 -17.45 -15.01
N ARG A 285 -10.10 -17.97 -16.22
CA ARG A 285 -10.35 -17.26 -17.50
C ARG A 285 -11.82 -17.26 -17.93
N GLY A 286 -12.72 -17.87 -17.15
CA GLY A 286 -14.14 -17.93 -17.46
C GLY A 286 -14.50 -18.86 -18.62
N THR A 287 -13.60 -19.79 -19.00
CA THR A 287 -13.95 -20.84 -19.95
C THR A 287 -14.90 -21.85 -19.28
N PRO A 288 -16.01 -22.25 -19.93
CA PRO A 288 -16.93 -23.23 -19.36
C PRO A 288 -16.20 -24.55 -19.17
N LEU A 289 -16.47 -25.24 -18.05
CA LEU A 289 -15.96 -26.59 -17.81
C LEU A 289 -16.47 -27.52 -18.92
N PRO A 290 -15.64 -28.46 -19.39
CA PRO A 290 -15.99 -29.32 -20.50
C PRO A 290 -17.22 -30.17 -20.12
N GLN A 291 -18.20 -30.21 -21.00
CA GLN A 291 -19.43 -31.00 -20.81
C GLN A 291 -19.33 -32.36 -21.50
N ASN A 292 -18.56 -32.46 -22.59
CA ASN A 292 -18.46 -33.68 -23.40
C ASN A 292 -16.99 -34.02 -23.70
N LYS A 293 -16.72 -35.27 -24.11
CA LYS A 293 -15.38 -35.78 -24.44
C LYS A 293 -14.65 -34.90 -25.48
N ARG A 294 -15.37 -34.38 -26.48
CA ARG A 294 -14.80 -33.52 -27.54
C ARG A 294 -14.17 -32.24 -26.96
N GLU A 295 -14.87 -31.59 -26.04
CA GLU A 295 -14.39 -30.36 -25.38
C GLU A 295 -13.20 -30.67 -24.46
N LEU A 296 -13.21 -31.81 -23.78
CA LEU A 296 -12.09 -32.27 -22.97
C LEU A 296 -10.83 -32.50 -23.80
N ILE A 297 -10.95 -33.08 -25.00
CA ILE A 297 -9.82 -33.30 -25.91
C ILE A 297 -9.22 -31.97 -26.41
N LEU A 298 -10.03 -30.92 -26.58
CA LEU A 298 -9.51 -29.58 -26.90
C LEU A 298 -8.59 -29.06 -25.79
N LEU A 299 -9.01 -29.20 -24.53
CA LEU A 299 -8.18 -28.82 -23.37
C LEU A 299 -6.90 -29.66 -23.26
N TRP A 300 -6.96 -30.95 -23.66
CA TRP A 300 -5.77 -31.79 -23.75
C TRP A 300 -4.77 -31.25 -24.78
N ASN A 301 -5.24 -30.84 -25.96
CA ASN A 301 -4.37 -30.33 -27.03
C ASN A 301 -3.74 -28.97 -26.68
N ASP A 302 -4.38 -28.17 -25.83
CA ASP A 302 -3.89 -26.87 -25.34
C ASP A 302 -2.97 -26.97 -24.10
N ASN A 303 -2.54 -28.19 -23.72
CA ASN A 303 -1.76 -28.46 -22.51
C ASN A 303 -2.40 -27.94 -21.20
N GLN A 304 -3.75 -27.87 -21.16
CA GLN A 304 -4.52 -27.43 -19.97
C GLN A 304 -5.11 -28.62 -19.19
N LEU A 305 -4.80 -29.85 -19.60
CA LEU A 305 -5.36 -31.08 -19.05
C LEU A 305 -4.27 -32.14 -18.96
N GLN A 306 -4.22 -32.87 -17.86
CA GLN A 306 -3.33 -34.03 -17.67
C GLN A 306 -4.06 -35.20 -17.00
N PRO A 307 -3.59 -36.45 -17.13
CA PRO A 307 -4.07 -37.54 -16.29
C PRO A 307 -3.97 -37.22 -14.80
N LEU A 308 -4.92 -37.72 -14.01
CA LEU A 308 -4.90 -37.54 -12.56
C LEU A 308 -3.56 -38.03 -11.97
N GLN A 309 -2.90 -37.20 -11.16
CA GLN A 309 -1.62 -37.51 -10.51
C GLN A 309 -0.47 -37.87 -11.47
N ALA A 310 -0.48 -37.37 -12.71
CA ALA A 310 0.57 -37.64 -13.70
C ALA A 310 1.98 -37.32 -13.18
N ASP A 311 2.16 -36.21 -12.48
CA ASP A 311 3.47 -35.78 -11.94
C ASP A 311 3.88 -36.52 -10.66
N VAL A 312 2.90 -37.09 -9.97
CA VAL A 312 3.01 -37.64 -8.61
C VAL A 312 3.27 -39.14 -8.65
N CYS A 313 2.49 -39.87 -9.45
CA CYS A 313 2.69 -41.30 -9.72
C CYS A 313 2.38 -41.61 -11.19
N PRO A 314 3.35 -41.44 -12.11
CA PRO A 314 3.15 -41.64 -13.55
C PRO A 314 2.66 -43.07 -13.91
N THR A 315 3.06 -44.08 -13.14
CA THR A 315 2.69 -45.48 -13.34
C THR A 315 1.29 -45.82 -12.82
N CYS A 316 0.77 -45.08 -11.82
CA CYS A 316 -0.50 -45.39 -11.15
C CYS A 316 -1.74 -45.31 -12.04
N GLN A 317 -1.66 -44.65 -13.19
CA GLN A 317 -2.76 -44.48 -14.13
C GLN A 317 -2.47 -45.11 -15.51
N PHE A 318 -1.34 -45.80 -15.65
CA PHE A 318 -0.82 -46.28 -16.93
C PHE A 318 -1.78 -47.24 -17.65
N LEU A 319 -2.37 -48.20 -16.93
CA LEU A 319 -3.27 -49.22 -17.50
C LEU A 319 -4.59 -48.65 -18.05
N THR A 320 -4.95 -47.42 -17.70
CA THR A 320 -6.11 -46.73 -18.26
C THR A 320 -5.89 -46.34 -19.74
N ASN A 321 -4.63 -46.32 -20.21
CA ASN A 321 -4.22 -46.00 -21.57
C ASN A 321 -4.98 -44.79 -22.17
N TYR A 322 -4.71 -43.61 -21.60
CA TYR A 322 -5.35 -42.35 -21.99
C TYR A 322 -5.15 -42.00 -23.47
N GLN A 323 -4.08 -42.49 -24.11
CA GLN A 323 -3.85 -42.30 -25.55
C GLN A 323 -4.82 -43.11 -26.40
N ALA A 324 -5.03 -44.39 -26.08
CA ALA A 324 -6.06 -45.21 -26.74
C ALA A 324 -7.47 -44.63 -26.51
N TRP A 325 -7.75 -44.17 -25.28
CA TRP A 325 -9.01 -43.50 -24.96
C TRP A 325 -9.23 -42.22 -25.77
N LYS A 326 -8.19 -41.41 -26.00
CA LYS A 326 -8.22 -40.19 -26.81
C LYS A 326 -8.47 -40.47 -28.30
N GLN A 327 -7.91 -41.55 -28.83
CA GLN A 327 -8.02 -41.91 -30.25
C GLN A 327 -9.42 -42.42 -30.65
N GLU A 328 -10.19 -42.92 -29.68
CA GLU A 328 -11.55 -43.42 -29.92
C GLU A 328 -12.55 -42.29 -30.28
N ALA A 329 -13.37 -42.54 -31.30
CA ALA A 329 -14.38 -41.61 -31.78
C ALA A 329 -15.37 -41.17 -30.66
N SER A 330 -15.64 -39.88 -30.58
CA SER A 330 -16.60 -39.32 -29.61
C SER A 330 -18.04 -39.47 -30.12
N GLU A 331 -18.65 -40.63 -29.88
CA GLU A 331 -20.09 -40.89 -30.05
C GLU A 331 -20.91 -40.49 -28.79
N ASP A 332 -22.23 -40.40 -28.89
CA ASP A 332 -23.10 -40.04 -27.74
C ASP A 332 -23.44 -41.24 -26.82
N LYS A 333 -22.98 -42.45 -27.15
CA LYS A 333 -23.25 -43.68 -26.38
C LYS A 333 -22.03 -44.09 -25.54
N ILE A 334 -22.27 -44.52 -24.29
CA ILE A 334 -21.25 -45.16 -23.45
C ILE A 334 -21.09 -46.60 -23.89
N VAL A 335 -19.87 -47.01 -24.25
CA VAL A 335 -19.54 -48.41 -24.55
C VAL A 335 -18.23 -48.84 -23.86
N PRO A 336 -18.08 -50.14 -23.55
CA PRO A 336 -16.80 -50.75 -23.18
C PRO A 336 -15.75 -50.53 -24.28
N LEU A 337 -14.61 -49.91 -23.94
CA LEU A 337 -13.53 -49.64 -24.90
C LEU A 337 -12.57 -50.83 -25.03
N PHE A 338 -11.88 -51.18 -23.94
CA PHE A 338 -11.00 -52.35 -23.87
C PHE A 338 -10.89 -52.88 -22.43
N ARG A 339 -10.45 -54.13 -22.31
CA ARG A 339 -10.14 -54.79 -21.02
C ARG A 339 -8.63 -54.70 -20.78
N PRO A 340 -8.13 -53.85 -19.86
CA PRO A 340 -6.71 -53.80 -19.54
C PRO A 340 -6.23 -55.11 -18.89
N HIS A 341 -5.01 -55.52 -19.21
CA HIS A 341 -4.34 -56.57 -18.46
C HIS A 341 -3.86 -55.97 -17.12
N TYR A 342 -4.40 -56.47 -16.01
CA TYR A 342 -4.13 -55.91 -14.68
C TYR A 342 -2.66 -56.11 -14.26
N SER A 343 -2.04 -55.03 -13.80
CA SER A 343 -0.73 -55.02 -13.13
C SER A 343 -0.70 -53.91 -12.08
N GLN A 344 0.22 -54.00 -11.11
CA GLN A 344 0.41 -52.99 -10.07
C GLN A 344 1.61 -52.10 -10.38
N PRO A 345 1.63 -50.82 -9.93
CA PRO A 345 0.58 -50.11 -9.21
C PRO A 345 -0.48 -49.50 -10.17
N TRP A 346 -1.78 -49.69 -9.89
CA TRP A 346 -2.87 -49.05 -10.64
C TRP A 346 -3.99 -48.57 -9.71
N GLN A 347 -4.48 -47.35 -9.92
CA GLN A 347 -5.47 -46.66 -9.06
C GLN A 347 -6.67 -46.09 -9.84
N PRO A 348 -7.46 -46.90 -10.56
CA PRO A 348 -8.60 -46.42 -11.32
C PRO A 348 -9.74 -45.93 -10.42
N TYR A 349 -10.54 -45.00 -10.96
CA TYR A 349 -11.90 -44.76 -10.49
C TYR A 349 -12.83 -45.65 -11.29
N TYR A 350 -13.75 -46.33 -10.62
CA TYR A 350 -14.67 -47.22 -11.30
C TYR A 350 -16.05 -47.20 -10.67
N ILE A 351 -17.00 -47.70 -11.44
CA ILE A 351 -18.34 -48.06 -10.97
C ILE A 351 -18.40 -49.58 -10.90
N GLY A 352 -18.85 -50.08 -9.75
CA GLY A 352 -18.95 -51.51 -9.50
C GLY A 352 -20.22 -51.87 -8.77
N PRO A 353 -20.58 -53.16 -8.76
CA PRO A 353 -21.68 -53.65 -7.93
C PRO A 353 -21.36 -53.44 -6.43
N LYS A 354 -22.40 -53.45 -5.59
CA LYS A 354 -22.25 -53.18 -4.15
C LYS A 354 -21.39 -54.24 -3.42
N ASP A 355 -21.31 -55.45 -3.96
CA ASP A 355 -20.61 -56.63 -3.40
C ASP A 355 -19.09 -56.64 -3.62
N VAL A 356 -18.55 -55.65 -4.34
CA VAL A 356 -17.10 -55.46 -4.52
C VAL A 356 -16.39 -55.40 -3.15
N PRO A 357 -15.18 -55.98 -2.98
CA PRO A 357 -14.44 -55.92 -1.74
C PRO A 357 -14.33 -54.50 -1.13
N THR A 358 -14.40 -54.42 0.20
CA THR A 358 -14.25 -53.17 0.94
C THR A 358 -12.80 -52.67 0.89
N PHE A 359 -12.60 -51.37 1.11
CA PHE A 359 -11.25 -50.83 1.20
C PHE A 359 -10.58 -51.31 2.49
N ASP A 360 -9.32 -51.75 2.45
CA ASP A 360 -8.63 -52.14 3.67
C ASP A 360 -8.35 -50.89 4.54
N ALA A 361 -8.97 -50.85 5.72
CA ALA A 361 -8.91 -49.72 6.64
C ALA A 361 -7.56 -49.57 7.36
N ARG A 362 -6.65 -50.56 7.24
CA ARG A 362 -5.27 -50.45 7.74
C ARG A 362 -4.49 -49.37 7.00
N PHE A 363 -4.81 -49.12 5.72
CA PHE A 363 -4.22 -48.04 4.93
C PHE A 363 -4.90 -46.70 5.25
N LYS A 364 -4.20 -45.86 6.04
CA LYS A 364 -4.71 -44.56 6.48
C LYS A 364 -4.34 -43.41 5.51
N SER A 365 -3.13 -43.41 4.96
CA SER A 365 -2.63 -42.38 4.03
C SER A 365 -3.11 -42.59 2.58
N HIS A 366 -2.93 -41.57 1.72
CA HIS A 366 -3.34 -41.62 0.31
C HIS A 366 -2.52 -42.62 -0.55
N ALA A 367 -1.29 -42.94 -0.17
CA ALA A 367 -0.45 -43.93 -0.87
C ALA A 367 -0.97 -45.36 -0.62
N HIS A 368 -1.04 -46.19 -1.67
CA HIS A 368 -1.51 -47.60 -1.64
C HIS A 368 -2.99 -47.86 -1.27
N ALA A 369 -3.73 -46.87 -0.77
CA ALA A 369 -5.11 -47.02 -0.32
C ALA A 369 -6.11 -47.51 -1.39
N ARG A 370 -5.99 -47.04 -2.64
CA ARG A 370 -6.79 -47.54 -3.79
C ARG A 370 -6.13 -48.73 -4.50
N ILE A 371 -4.81 -48.87 -4.42
CA ILE A 371 -4.06 -49.98 -5.04
C ILE A 371 -4.46 -51.30 -4.39
N SER A 372 -4.50 -51.35 -3.05
CA SER A 372 -4.88 -52.55 -2.29
C SER A 372 -6.28 -53.02 -2.66
N GLN A 373 -7.23 -52.09 -2.76
CA GLN A 373 -8.60 -52.42 -3.13
C GLN A 373 -8.72 -52.94 -4.57
N CYS A 374 -7.94 -52.39 -5.51
CA CYS A 374 -7.92 -52.87 -6.89
C CYS A 374 -7.27 -54.26 -7.01
N CYS A 375 -6.25 -54.53 -6.21
CA CYS A 375 -5.60 -55.84 -6.09
C CYS A 375 -6.58 -56.90 -5.59
N GLU A 376 -7.22 -56.63 -4.45
CA GLU A 376 -8.18 -57.57 -3.86
C GLU A 376 -9.37 -57.81 -4.78
N SER A 377 -9.89 -56.78 -5.43
CA SER A 377 -10.99 -56.94 -6.40
C SER A 377 -10.59 -57.82 -7.59
N PHE A 378 -9.36 -57.68 -8.09
CA PHE A 378 -8.85 -58.54 -9.15
C PHE A 378 -8.72 -60.00 -8.68
N MET A 379 -8.20 -60.23 -7.47
CA MET A 379 -8.11 -61.57 -6.86
C MET A 379 -9.49 -62.19 -6.59
N ALA A 380 -10.48 -61.38 -6.19
CA ALA A 380 -11.86 -61.79 -6.00
C ALA A 380 -12.61 -62.14 -7.31
N GLY A 381 -11.94 -62.03 -8.47
CA GLY A 381 -12.48 -62.44 -9.76
C GLY A 381 -13.21 -61.33 -10.53
N TYR A 382 -12.99 -60.05 -10.19
CA TYR A 382 -13.50 -58.94 -10.97
C TYR A 382 -12.58 -58.58 -12.13
N ASP A 383 -13.15 -58.31 -13.31
CA ASP A 383 -12.44 -57.81 -14.49
C ASP A 383 -12.66 -56.31 -14.66
N TYR A 384 -11.64 -55.62 -15.18
CA TYR A 384 -11.72 -54.19 -15.44
C TYR A 384 -12.03 -53.91 -16.91
N VAL A 385 -12.85 -52.89 -17.16
CA VAL A 385 -13.21 -52.41 -18.49
C VAL A 385 -13.12 -50.90 -18.49
N VAL A 386 -12.35 -50.30 -19.40
CA VAL A 386 -12.29 -48.83 -19.54
C VAL A 386 -13.47 -48.34 -20.39
N LEU A 387 -14.18 -47.31 -19.93
CA LEU A 387 -15.29 -46.69 -20.67
C LEU A 387 -14.81 -45.54 -21.56
N ASN A 388 -15.45 -45.35 -22.72
CA ASN A 388 -14.99 -44.43 -23.75
C ASN A 388 -15.46 -42.96 -23.61
N ASN A 389 -16.73 -42.69 -23.31
CA ASN A 389 -17.34 -41.35 -23.41
C ASN A 389 -17.67 -40.72 -22.05
N VAL A 390 -17.07 -41.22 -20.97
CA VAL A 390 -17.21 -40.70 -19.61
C VAL A 390 -15.85 -40.37 -19.01
N TYR A 391 -15.82 -39.37 -18.14
CA TYR A 391 -14.61 -38.98 -17.44
C TYR A 391 -14.92 -38.29 -16.11
N LEU A 392 -13.91 -38.25 -15.23
CA LEU A 392 -13.88 -37.47 -14.00
C LEU A 392 -12.84 -36.38 -14.12
N TYR A 393 -13.02 -35.28 -13.39
CA TYR A 393 -12.02 -34.20 -13.37
C TYR A 393 -11.81 -33.62 -11.98
N ARG A 394 -10.59 -33.12 -11.76
CA ARG A 394 -10.17 -32.35 -10.60
C ARG A 394 -9.65 -30.99 -11.05
N LEU A 395 -9.91 -29.95 -10.28
CA LEU A 395 -9.38 -28.61 -10.54
C LEU A 395 -8.02 -28.41 -9.88
N GLY A 396 -7.05 -27.92 -10.65
CA GLY A 396 -5.67 -27.68 -10.23
C GLY A 396 -4.76 -28.90 -10.42
N PHE A 397 -3.55 -28.67 -10.94
CA PHE A 397 -2.51 -29.69 -11.07
C PHE A 397 -1.85 -29.94 -9.72
N LEU A 398 -1.57 -31.21 -9.39
CA LEU A 398 -0.90 -31.56 -8.14
C LEU A 398 0.61 -31.50 -8.30
N ASP A 399 1.27 -30.58 -7.58
CA ASP A 399 2.73 -30.48 -7.57
C ASP A 399 3.33 -31.21 -6.36
N LYS A 400 4.47 -31.90 -6.54
CA LYS A 400 5.15 -32.65 -5.47
C LYS A 400 5.53 -31.78 -4.26
N SER A 401 5.72 -30.47 -4.49
CA SER A 401 6.09 -29.48 -3.48
C SER A 401 4.94 -29.09 -2.53
N GLN A 402 3.69 -29.34 -2.91
CA GLN A 402 2.49 -28.93 -2.17
C GLN A 402 1.94 -30.02 -1.24
N LEU A 403 2.52 -31.23 -1.30
CA LEU A 403 2.14 -32.36 -0.46
C LEU A 403 2.90 -32.32 0.87
N PRO A 404 2.24 -32.49 2.03
CA PRO A 404 2.91 -32.62 3.32
C PRO A 404 3.92 -33.78 3.30
N ALA A 405 5.08 -33.60 3.95
CA ALA A 405 6.14 -34.62 4.02
C ALA A 405 5.65 -35.99 4.53
N THR A 406 4.52 -36.03 5.27
CA THR A 406 3.88 -37.25 5.78
C THR A 406 3.05 -38.02 4.75
N GLU A 407 2.68 -37.43 3.62
CA GLU A 407 1.91 -38.09 2.55
C GLU A 407 2.78 -38.76 1.48
N PHE A 408 4.07 -38.39 1.44
CA PHE A 408 5.12 -39.00 0.63
C PHE A 408 6.26 -39.53 1.50
N MET A 409 5.93 -40.19 2.60
CA MET A 409 6.89 -41.11 3.17
C MET A 409 6.84 -42.37 2.30
N ASP A 410 7.90 -42.59 1.53
CA ASP A 410 8.51 -43.92 1.40
C ASP A 410 8.87 -44.41 2.81
N ASP A 411 7.84 -44.59 3.64
CA ASP A 411 7.96 -45.12 4.98
C ASP A 411 8.01 -46.63 4.77
N ASP A 412 9.11 -47.24 5.18
CA ASP A 412 9.29 -48.69 5.19
C ASP A 412 8.07 -49.41 5.80
N THR A 413 7.32 -48.74 6.69
CA THR A 413 6.07 -49.23 7.31
C THR A 413 4.90 -49.40 6.32
N SER A 414 4.76 -48.53 5.32
CA SER A 414 3.65 -48.58 4.35
C SER A 414 3.87 -49.66 3.28
N VAL A 415 5.12 -49.88 2.89
CA VAL A 415 5.54 -50.97 2.00
C VAL A 415 5.41 -52.30 2.74
N LEU A 416 5.90 -52.39 3.97
CA LEU A 416 5.78 -53.59 4.82
C LEU A 416 4.30 -53.97 5.08
N LEU A 417 3.43 -52.98 5.28
CA LEU A 417 1.99 -53.21 5.42
C LEU A 417 1.36 -53.72 4.11
N PHE A 418 1.83 -53.24 2.95
CA PHE A 418 1.38 -53.72 1.65
C PHE A 418 1.85 -55.14 1.37
N ASP A 419 3.08 -55.50 1.74
CA ASP A 419 3.60 -56.87 1.64
C ASP A 419 2.81 -57.84 2.54
N GLN A 420 2.53 -57.44 3.79
CA GLN A 420 1.65 -58.20 4.68
C GLN A 420 0.24 -58.37 4.09
N PHE A 421 -0.30 -57.33 3.45
CA PHE A 421 -1.58 -57.40 2.77
C PHE A 421 -1.56 -58.39 1.59
N LEU A 422 -0.47 -58.44 0.79
CA LEU A 422 -0.32 -59.43 -0.29
C LEU A 422 -0.25 -60.87 0.25
N GLU A 423 0.44 -61.08 1.38
CA GLU A 423 0.45 -62.39 2.05
C GLU A 423 -0.93 -62.80 2.58
N ASP A 424 -1.68 -61.87 3.16
CA ASP A 424 -3.05 -62.10 3.64
C ASP A 424 -3.98 -62.45 2.47
N LEU A 425 -3.86 -61.77 1.32
CA LEU A 425 -4.61 -62.08 0.11
C LEU A 425 -4.29 -63.47 -0.44
N ALA A 426 -3.01 -63.85 -0.48
CA ALA A 426 -2.59 -65.17 -0.93
C ALA A 426 -3.20 -66.30 -0.06
N LYS A 427 -3.37 -66.06 1.24
CA LYS A 427 -4.05 -66.99 2.17
C LYS A 427 -5.58 -66.97 2.01
N HIS A 428 -6.17 -65.82 1.72
CA HIS A 428 -7.63 -65.67 1.60
C HIS A 428 -8.18 -66.24 0.28
N TYR A 429 -7.40 -66.14 -0.81
CA TYR A 429 -7.79 -66.51 -2.18
C TYR A 429 -7.01 -67.71 -2.76
N LEU A 430 -6.76 -68.73 -1.94
CA LEU A 430 -5.96 -69.94 -2.27
C LEU A 430 -6.38 -70.70 -3.53
N ASN A 431 -7.65 -70.61 -3.95
CA ASN A 431 -8.22 -71.35 -5.09
C ASN A 431 -8.29 -70.53 -6.40
N THR A 432 -7.64 -69.37 -6.48
CA THR A 432 -7.72 -68.49 -7.66
C THR A 432 -6.60 -68.75 -8.67
N THR A 433 -6.89 -68.62 -9.98
CA THR A 433 -5.92 -68.84 -11.08
C THR A 433 -5.13 -67.58 -11.47
N ARG A 434 -5.38 -66.45 -10.81
CA ARG A 434 -4.80 -65.13 -11.13
C ARG A 434 -3.50 -64.91 -10.33
N LYS A 435 -2.44 -64.44 -10.97
CA LYS A 435 -1.14 -64.06 -10.34
C LYS A 435 -0.87 -62.57 -10.51
N TYR A 436 -0.18 -61.93 -9.54
CA TYR A 436 0.29 -60.54 -9.62
C TYR A 436 1.77 -60.49 -10.07
N MET A 437 2.22 -59.42 -10.76
CA MET A 437 3.61 -59.23 -11.22
C MET A 437 4.43 -58.33 -10.26
N GLU A 438 5.74 -58.58 -10.13
CA GLU A 438 6.66 -57.92 -9.18
C GLU A 438 7.25 -56.57 -9.70
N ARG A 439 7.65 -55.69 -8.77
CA ARG A 439 8.02 -54.28 -8.97
C ARG A 439 9.37 -54.06 -9.67
N GLU A 440 10.28 -55.03 -9.65
CA GLU A 440 11.68 -54.87 -10.09
C GLU A 440 11.87 -54.89 -11.62
N GLU A 441 10.96 -55.48 -12.39
CA GLU A 441 11.07 -55.53 -13.86
C GLU A 441 10.80 -54.17 -14.55
N ILE A 442 10.13 -53.24 -13.87
CA ILE A 442 9.68 -51.96 -14.44
C ILE A 442 10.77 -50.87 -14.33
N ILE A 443 11.57 -50.91 -13.26
CA ILE A 443 12.54 -49.86 -12.90
C ILE A 443 13.77 -49.85 -13.83
N ASN A 444 14.11 -50.98 -14.46
CA ASN A 444 15.25 -51.07 -15.37
C ASN A 444 15.05 -50.38 -16.74
N SER A 445 13.90 -49.74 -16.98
CA SER A 445 13.58 -49.16 -18.28
C SER A 445 13.68 -47.63 -18.41
N ILE A 446 13.94 -46.86 -17.33
CA ILE A 446 13.68 -45.40 -17.35
C ILE A 446 14.87 -44.48 -16.94
N ASP A 447 15.96 -44.94 -16.34
CA ASP A 447 17.01 -44.02 -15.85
C ASP A 447 18.24 -43.88 -16.77
N THR A 448 18.14 -43.03 -17.80
CA THR A 448 19.29 -42.29 -18.35
C THR A 448 18.85 -40.87 -18.69
N HIS A 449 19.12 -39.89 -17.80
CA HIS A 449 19.75 -38.57 -18.09
C HIS A 449 19.60 -37.54 -16.94
N LEU A 450 20.75 -37.17 -16.35
CA LEU A 450 21.17 -35.86 -15.78
C LEU A 450 20.52 -35.38 -14.45
N ILE A 451 21.15 -35.36 -13.27
CA ILE A 451 22.43 -34.79 -12.73
C ILE A 451 22.41 -33.27 -12.40
N SER A 452 22.25 -33.00 -11.09
CA SER A 452 22.91 -32.07 -10.13
C SER A 452 23.45 -30.67 -10.50
N ALA A 453 23.26 -29.72 -9.57
CA ALA A 453 24.18 -28.61 -9.28
C ALA A 453 24.31 -28.35 -7.75
N PRO A 454 25.48 -27.88 -7.24
CA PRO A 454 25.72 -27.65 -5.81
C PRO A 454 25.62 -26.15 -5.39
N PRO A 455 25.56 -25.83 -4.08
CA PRO A 455 25.44 -24.45 -3.58
C PRO A 455 26.78 -23.85 -3.12
N SER A 456 26.91 -22.53 -3.14
CA SER A 456 27.98 -21.84 -2.40
C SER A 456 27.52 -20.56 -1.69
N ARG A 457 28.03 -20.42 -0.46
CA ARG A 457 27.90 -19.28 0.48
C ARG A 457 28.72 -18.08 0.00
N THR A 458 28.25 -16.85 0.27
CA THR A 458 29.06 -15.68 0.71
C THR A 458 28.19 -14.41 0.83
N ILE A 459 27.62 -14.14 2.01
CA ILE A 459 26.89 -12.89 2.31
C ILE A 459 27.58 -12.05 3.40
N GLU A 460 28.44 -12.66 4.23
CA GLU A 460 29.02 -11.99 5.40
C GLU A 460 30.12 -10.96 5.05
N ASN A 461 30.84 -11.16 3.94
CA ASN A 461 31.93 -10.26 3.54
C ASN A 461 31.47 -8.98 2.79
N ARG A 462 30.19 -8.92 2.36
CA ARG A 462 29.64 -7.70 1.73
C ARG A 462 29.14 -6.68 2.76
N LEU A 463 28.85 -7.09 3.99
CA LEU A 463 28.29 -6.23 5.04
C LEU A 463 29.30 -5.26 5.65
N LYS A 464 30.60 -5.61 5.69
CA LYS A 464 31.65 -4.73 6.24
C LYS A 464 32.04 -3.60 5.29
N HIS A 465 31.87 -3.78 3.98
CA HIS A 465 32.14 -2.74 2.99
C HIS A 465 30.96 -1.75 2.83
N PHE A 466 29.76 -2.14 3.26
CA PHE A 466 28.55 -1.31 3.14
C PHE A 466 28.37 -0.32 4.30
N LEU A 467 28.96 -0.59 5.47
CA LEU A 467 28.75 0.18 6.70
C LEU A 467 29.65 1.42 6.87
N GLY A 468 30.55 1.71 5.92
CA GLY A 468 31.16 3.04 5.75
C GLY A 468 31.73 3.68 7.03
N PHE A 469 32.48 2.94 7.84
CA PHE A 469 33.23 3.54 8.95
C PHE A 469 34.34 4.46 8.40
N PRO A 470 34.50 5.69 8.91
CA PRO A 470 35.56 6.58 8.46
C PRO A 470 36.93 6.06 8.88
N LYS A 471 37.93 6.27 8.01
CA LYS A 471 39.35 6.05 8.30
C LYS A 471 39.75 6.83 9.55
N SER A 472 40.41 6.14 10.48
CA SER A 472 41.10 6.75 11.61
C SER A 472 42.05 7.83 11.10
N ILE A 473 42.07 8.96 11.80
CA ILE A 473 43.05 10.03 11.60
C ILE A 473 44.40 9.45 12.04
N ASN A 474 45.32 9.27 11.09
CA ASN A 474 46.69 8.92 11.39
C ASN A 474 47.36 10.12 12.07
N SER A 475 47.78 9.91 13.31
CA SER A 475 48.56 10.83 14.12
C SER A 475 50.05 10.61 13.91
N GLU A 476 50.56 10.93 12.73
CA GLU A 476 52.00 11.00 12.46
C GLU A 476 52.24 12.27 11.63
N TYR A 477 53.23 13.07 12.03
CA TYR A 477 53.59 14.41 11.55
C TYR A 477 52.95 15.61 12.29
N ILE A 478 53.33 15.80 13.55
CA ILE A 478 53.57 17.14 14.11
C ILE A 478 54.86 17.06 14.93
N ASN A 479 55.87 17.83 14.56
CA ASN A 479 57.09 18.01 15.33
C ASN A 479 56.76 18.82 16.59
N ASP A 480 57.05 18.24 17.74
CA ASP A 480 57.14 18.93 19.02
C ASP A 480 58.41 19.77 19.02
N ASP A 481 58.29 21.08 18.77
CA ASP A 481 59.18 22.13 19.29
C ASP A 481 58.72 23.48 18.74
N GLU A 482 57.64 24.03 19.28
CA GLU A 482 57.52 25.47 19.54
C GLU A 482 56.26 25.77 20.37
N GLN A 483 56.49 26.53 21.43
CA GLN A 483 55.62 26.72 22.57
C GLN A 483 54.52 27.74 22.25
N CYS A 484 53.53 27.34 21.44
CA CYS A 484 52.18 27.94 21.34
C CYS A 484 51.26 27.08 20.43
N SER A 485 51.15 25.77 20.67
CA SER A 485 50.35 24.89 19.82
C SER A 485 48.86 24.93 20.17
N TRP A 486 48.02 25.33 19.21
CA TRP A 486 46.56 25.25 19.37
C TRP A 486 46.16 23.80 19.71
N SER A 487 45.35 23.60 20.75
CA SER A 487 44.87 22.26 21.10
C SER A 487 44.05 21.66 19.94
N SER A 488 44.14 20.35 19.73
CA SER A 488 43.32 19.61 18.73
C SER A 488 41.82 19.93 18.87
N ASN A 489 41.35 20.17 20.09
CA ASN A 489 39.99 20.59 20.40
C ASN A 489 39.65 21.98 19.85
N THR A 490 40.56 22.95 19.93
CA THR A 490 40.36 24.31 19.39
C THR A 490 40.23 24.28 17.87
N LEU A 491 41.07 23.48 17.20
CA LEU A 491 41.00 23.26 15.75
C LEU A 491 39.68 22.59 15.36
N LEU A 492 39.27 21.54 16.07
CA LEU A 492 37.98 20.87 15.83
C LEU A 492 36.80 21.83 16.01
N CYS A 493 36.81 22.69 17.03
CA CYS A 493 35.76 23.70 17.23
C CYS A 493 35.68 24.69 16.06
N ALA A 494 36.82 25.23 15.62
CA ALA A 494 36.89 26.17 14.51
C ALA A 494 36.41 25.51 13.19
N THR A 495 36.76 24.25 12.95
CA THR A 495 36.28 23.50 11.76
C THR A 495 34.77 23.33 11.78
N VAL A 496 34.17 22.96 12.92
CA VAL A 496 32.72 22.75 13.04
C VAL A 496 31.95 24.07 12.89
N PHE A 497 32.45 25.18 13.42
CA PHE A 497 31.84 26.50 13.23
C PHE A 497 31.85 26.93 11.76
N LEU A 498 32.94 26.65 11.05
CA LEU A 498 33.04 26.94 9.63
C LEU A 498 32.10 26.03 8.81
N GLU A 499 31.98 24.74 9.15
CA GLU A 499 30.98 23.84 8.57
C GLU A 499 29.53 24.30 8.85
N ASP A 500 29.25 24.80 10.05
CA ASP A 500 27.95 25.37 10.42
C ASP A 500 27.66 26.66 9.63
N ALA A 501 28.67 27.49 9.36
CA ALA A 501 28.55 28.70 8.52
C ALA A 501 28.18 28.37 7.07
N VAL A 502 28.78 27.33 6.51
CA VAL A 502 28.48 26.83 5.15
C VAL A 502 27.06 26.29 5.08
N ASN A 503 26.63 25.55 6.10
CA ASN A 503 25.30 24.93 6.16
C ASN A 503 24.19 25.82 6.76
N TYR A 504 24.47 27.09 7.08
CA TYR A 504 23.53 28.03 7.72
C TYR A 504 22.93 27.52 9.05
N GLN A 505 23.71 26.77 9.83
CA GLN A 505 23.29 26.20 11.12
C GLN A 505 23.52 27.19 12.26
N CYS A 506 22.77 27.01 13.36
CA CYS A 506 22.97 27.81 14.58
C CYS A 506 23.96 27.13 15.52
N ILE A 507 24.90 27.89 16.08
CA ILE A 507 25.83 27.43 17.12
C ILE A 507 25.07 27.19 18.43
N THR A 508 24.58 25.97 18.63
CA THR A 508 23.80 25.58 19.82
C THR A 508 24.20 24.23 20.42
N HIS A 509 25.21 23.60 19.85
CA HIS A 509 25.78 22.37 20.38
C HIS A 509 26.80 22.68 21.51
N LYS A 510 26.99 21.72 22.42
CA LYS A 510 28.05 21.76 23.42
C LYS A 510 29.43 21.65 22.75
N ILE A 511 30.42 22.34 23.28
CA ILE A 511 31.76 22.50 22.67
C ILE A 511 32.75 21.40 23.15
N THR A 512 32.26 20.26 23.65
CA THR A 512 33.14 19.13 24.01
C THR A 512 33.43 18.27 22.77
N GLU A 513 34.65 17.74 22.65
CA GLU A 513 35.11 16.90 21.54
C GLU A 513 34.08 15.81 21.14
N LYS A 514 33.61 15.03 22.11
CA LYS A 514 32.59 13.98 21.90
C LYS A 514 31.30 14.51 21.25
N TYR A 515 30.81 15.66 21.69
CA TYR A 515 29.56 16.23 21.17
C TYR A 515 29.75 16.91 19.81
N LEU A 516 30.93 17.48 19.55
CA LEU A 516 31.30 18.02 18.25
C LEU A 516 31.39 16.93 17.18
N LEU A 517 32.00 15.78 17.50
CA LEU A 517 32.05 14.63 16.60
C LEU A 517 30.64 14.07 16.28
N ILE A 518 29.77 13.96 17.28
CA ILE A 518 28.37 13.53 17.08
C ILE A 518 27.60 14.57 16.24
N HIS A 519 27.76 15.87 16.51
CA HIS A 519 27.14 16.94 15.73
C HIS A 519 27.60 16.88 14.27
N ARG A 520 28.90 16.68 14.02
CA ARG A 520 29.47 16.52 12.68
C ARG A 520 28.92 15.30 11.95
N TRP A 521 28.79 14.16 12.64
CA TRP A 521 28.17 12.95 12.09
C TRP A 521 26.69 13.17 11.73
N CYS A 522 25.90 13.76 12.64
CA CYS A 522 24.49 14.08 12.38
C CYS A 522 24.30 15.13 11.27
N SER A 523 25.24 16.07 11.13
CA SER A 523 25.24 17.10 10.09
C SER A 523 25.70 16.60 8.73
N SER A 524 26.25 15.39 8.65
CA SER A 524 26.74 14.81 7.41
C SER A 524 25.65 14.67 6.35
N PRO A 525 25.98 14.84 5.05
CA PRO A 525 25.00 14.78 3.97
C PRO A 525 24.37 13.38 3.84
N MET A 526 25.11 12.32 4.18
CA MET A 526 24.61 10.95 4.13
C MET A 526 23.52 10.69 5.19
N ILE A 527 23.75 11.10 6.44
CA ILE A 527 22.76 10.94 7.51
C ILE A 527 21.51 11.79 7.24
N LYS A 528 21.67 13.02 6.72
CA LYS A 528 20.54 13.85 6.27
C LYS A 528 19.71 13.16 5.19
N LYS A 529 20.35 12.51 4.20
CA LYS A 529 19.66 11.72 3.17
C LYS A 529 18.95 10.49 3.74
N ILE A 530 19.59 9.73 4.63
CA ILE A 530 18.95 8.58 5.29
C ILE A 530 17.72 9.04 6.07
N HIS A 531 17.83 10.14 6.81
CA HIS A 531 16.70 10.72 7.55
C HIS A 531 15.55 11.13 6.61
N GLN A 532 15.85 11.74 5.45
CA GLN A 532 14.85 12.04 4.43
C GLN A 532 14.17 10.78 3.87
N ILE A 533 14.94 9.72 3.60
CA ILE A 533 14.39 8.44 3.13
C ILE A 533 13.45 7.83 4.19
N MET A 534 13.85 7.84 5.46
CA MET A 534 13.01 7.33 6.56
C MET A 534 11.71 8.13 6.73
N LEU A 535 11.74 9.45 6.53
CA LEU A 535 10.54 10.29 6.50
C LEU A 535 9.61 9.91 5.34
N ILE A 536 10.16 9.73 4.14
CA ILE A 536 9.38 9.34 2.96
C ILE A 536 8.73 7.97 3.19
N ILE A 537 9.49 6.98 3.67
CA ILE A 537 8.96 5.65 4.00
C ILE A 537 7.81 5.77 5.01
N ASN A 538 8.00 6.53 6.10
CA ASN A 538 6.99 6.68 7.13
C ASN A 538 5.69 7.32 6.63
N LEU A 539 5.78 8.33 5.76
CA LEU A 539 4.61 8.98 5.16
C LEU A 539 3.93 8.05 4.13
N CYS A 540 4.70 7.37 3.29
CA CYS A 540 4.19 6.46 2.26
C CYS A 540 3.49 5.22 2.83
N LEU A 541 3.79 4.81 4.06
CA LEU A 541 3.11 3.68 4.72
C LEU A 541 1.58 3.81 4.71
N ALA A 542 1.02 5.03 4.70
CA ALA A 542 -0.44 5.24 4.63
C ALA A 542 -1.10 4.61 3.39
N PHE A 543 -0.39 4.48 2.26
CA PHE A 543 -0.93 3.82 1.07
C PHE A 543 -0.99 2.29 1.19
N PHE A 544 -0.09 1.70 1.97
CA PHE A 544 0.05 0.24 2.13
C PHE A 544 -0.74 -0.28 3.33
N GLU A 545 -0.96 0.56 4.33
CA GLU A 545 -1.72 0.22 5.52
C GLU A 545 -3.20 0.01 5.22
N ARG A 546 -3.86 -0.83 6.02
CA ARG A 546 -5.31 -1.04 5.89
C ARG A 546 -6.09 0.24 6.25
N PRO A 547 -7.15 0.58 5.49
CA PRO A 547 -7.48 0.02 4.18
C PRO A 547 -6.46 0.44 3.11
N SER A 548 -5.94 -0.54 2.35
CA SER A 548 -4.88 -0.28 1.35
C SER A 548 -5.45 0.48 0.16
N SER A 549 -4.69 1.45 -0.34
CA SER A 549 -5.03 2.22 -1.55
C SER A 549 -4.74 1.51 -2.86
N PHE A 550 -4.26 0.26 -2.80
CA PHE A 550 -4.00 -0.55 -3.98
C PHE A 550 -5.27 -1.29 -4.40
N SER A 551 -6.10 -0.58 -5.19
CA SER A 551 -7.25 -1.09 -5.91
C SER A 551 -7.26 -0.53 -7.33
N GLU A 552 -7.98 -1.19 -8.25
CA GLU A 552 -8.14 -0.69 -9.63
C GLU A 552 -9.01 0.57 -9.68
N THR A 553 -10.03 0.63 -8.84
CA THR A 553 -10.95 1.75 -8.71
C THR A 553 -11.30 1.98 -7.23
N SER A 554 -11.66 3.21 -6.91
CA SER A 554 -12.27 3.59 -5.62
C SER A 554 -13.79 3.60 -5.68
N ASP A 555 -14.39 3.28 -6.83
CA ASP A 555 -15.85 3.26 -7.00
C ASP A 555 -16.48 2.17 -6.13
N VAL A 556 -17.40 2.58 -5.27
CA VAL A 556 -18.17 1.71 -4.37
C VAL A 556 -19.02 0.68 -5.14
N ARG A 557 -19.42 1.02 -6.37
CA ARG A 557 -20.29 0.17 -7.21
C ARG A 557 -19.57 -1.07 -7.72
N ASP A 558 -18.29 -0.91 -8.04
CA ASP A 558 -17.41 -1.94 -8.56
C ASP A 558 -16.25 -2.10 -7.56
N LYS A 559 -16.40 -2.97 -6.57
CA LYS A 559 -15.36 -3.20 -5.54
C LYS A 559 -14.39 -4.31 -5.96
N PRO A 560 -13.23 -4.01 -6.56
CA PRO A 560 -12.19 -4.99 -6.77
C PRO A 560 -11.53 -5.39 -5.45
N ASP A 561 -10.99 -6.60 -5.40
CA ASP A 561 -10.22 -7.06 -4.24
C ASP A 561 -8.98 -6.17 -4.02
N ARG A 562 -8.86 -5.63 -2.80
CA ARG A 562 -7.73 -4.77 -2.43
C ARG A 562 -6.50 -5.62 -2.10
N ILE A 563 -5.33 -5.19 -2.58
CA ILE A 563 -4.06 -5.86 -2.26
C ILE A 563 -3.67 -5.55 -0.81
N ASN A 564 -3.99 -6.47 0.09
CA ASN A 564 -3.67 -6.34 1.51
C ASN A 564 -2.28 -6.91 1.83
N PHE A 565 -1.40 -6.05 2.36
CA PHE A 565 -0.09 -6.48 2.84
C PHE A 565 -0.19 -7.15 4.22
N PRO A 566 0.67 -8.13 4.53
CA PRO A 566 0.75 -8.74 5.87
C PRO A 566 1.02 -7.69 6.95
N PHE A 567 0.17 -7.65 7.98
CA PHE A 567 0.23 -6.64 9.05
C PHE A 567 1.60 -6.57 9.74
N PHE A 568 2.23 -7.72 9.97
CA PHE A 568 3.53 -7.80 10.62
C PHE A 568 4.65 -7.08 9.86
N ILE A 569 4.64 -7.15 8.52
CA ILE A 569 5.65 -6.48 7.69
C ILE A 569 5.53 -4.96 7.86
N LEU A 570 4.31 -4.43 7.82
CA LEU A 570 4.06 -3.00 8.01
C LEU A 570 4.45 -2.53 9.42
N MET A 571 4.17 -3.34 10.45
CA MET A 571 4.57 -3.05 11.82
C MET A 571 6.09 -3.03 12.01
N ILE A 572 6.83 -3.91 11.33
CA ILE A 572 8.31 -3.90 11.33
C ILE A 572 8.81 -2.62 10.67
N VAL A 573 8.33 -2.30 9.47
CA VAL A 573 8.78 -1.11 8.74
C VAL A 573 8.49 0.15 9.56
N GLU A 574 7.30 0.27 10.15
CA GLU A 574 6.96 1.37 11.04
C GLU A 574 7.88 1.41 12.28
N GLY A 575 8.10 0.26 12.93
CA GLY A 575 9.01 0.15 14.08
C GLY A 575 10.43 0.61 13.77
N VAL A 576 10.99 0.23 12.62
CA VAL A 576 12.32 0.68 12.17
C VAL A 576 12.36 2.20 12.01
N THR A 577 11.33 2.81 11.41
CA THR A 577 11.28 4.28 11.27
C THR A 577 11.18 5.00 12.62
N LEU A 578 10.38 4.49 13.56
CA LEU A 578 10.22 5.08 14.91
C LEU A 578 11.50 4.96 15.75
N VAL A 579 12.22 3.82 15.65
CA VAL A 579 13.52 3.64 16.30
C VAL A 579 14.54 4.64 15.73
N TRP A 580 14.56 4.84 14.41
CA TRP A 580 15.43 5.86 13.79
C TRP A 580 15.12 7.27 14.29
N PHE A 581 13.84 7.68 14.35
CA PHE A 581 13.45 8.99 14.88
C PHE A 581 13.80 9.15 16.36
N SER A 582 13.71 8.07 17.13
CA SER A 582 14.13 8.05 18.54
C SER A 582 15.63 8.29 18.67
N ILE A 583 16.46 7.55 17.94
CA ILE A 583 17.91 7.75 17.92
C ILE A 583 18.25 9.19 17.50
N TYR A 584 17.61 9.69 16.45
CA TYR A 584 17.82 11.04 15.93
C TYR A 584 17.47 12.14 16.95
N ILE A 585 16.36 12.02 17.69
CA ILE A 585 16.01 13.03 18.70
C ILE A 585 16.92 12.93 19.93
N PHE A 586 17.28 11.73 20.38
CA PHE A 586 18.15 11.55 21.54
C PHE A 586 19.57 12.08 21.27
N THR A 587 20.13 11.88 20.08
CA THR A 587 21.43 12.46 19.71
C THR A 587 21.36 13.99 19.67
N LYS A 588 20.29 14.55 19.09
CA LYS A 588 20.05 16.00 19.06
C LYS A 588 19.91 16.59 20.47
N ILE A 589 19.20 15.89 21.36
CA ILE A 589 19.04 16.27 22.77
C ILE A 589 20.39 16.26 23.50
N ALA A 590 21.20 15.23 23.26
CA ALA A 590 22.53 15.10 23.84
C ALA A 590 23.47 16.24 23.40
N CYS A 591 23.45 16.61 22.11
CA CYS A 591 24.29 17.67 21.55
C CYS A 591 23.90 19.09 22.03
N VAL A 592 22.61 19.42 22.13
CA VAL A 592 22.14 20.78 22.49
C VAL A 592 22.14 21.01 24.01
N GLY A 593 21.85 19.97 24.81
CA GLY A 593 21.77 20.05 26.27
C GLY A 593 20.37 20.38 26.83
N ILE A 594 20.05 19.75 27.96
CA ILE A 594 18.70 19.71 28.59
C ILE A 594 18.14 21.11 28.91
N LYS A 595 18.96 22.00 29.46
CA LYS A 595 18.52 23.37 29.85
C LYS A 595 18.12 24.22 28.64
N GLN A 596 18.74 24.01 27.49
CA GLN A 596 18.48 24.79 26.28
C GLN A 596 17.30 24.22 25.47
N ILE A 597 17.01 22.93 25.60
CA ILE A 597 15.86 22.26 24.98
C ILE A 597 14.54 22.80 25.52
N GLN A 598 14.45 23.13 26.82
CA GLN A 598 13.24 23.71 27.40
C GLN A 598 12.82 25.03 26.74
N ARG A 599 13.74 25.70 26.05
CA ARG A 599 13.48 26.92 25.26
C ARG A 599 13.11 26.64 23.81
N ARG A 600 13.22 25.40 23.32
CA ARG A 600 12.99 24.99 21.93
C ARG A 600 11.73 24.13 21.80
N PHE A 601 10.60 24.80 21.60
CA PHE A 601 9.26 24.22 21.47
C PHE A 601 9.18 23.02 20.51
N TRP A 602 9.78 23.10 19.31
CA TRP A 602 9.70 22.03 18.31
C TRP A 602 10.36 20.72 18.72
N ILE A 603 11.45 20.76 19.48
CA ILE A 603 12.14 19.55 19.97
C ILE A 603 11.23 18.83 20.97
N ILE A 604 10.51 19.61 21.79
CA ILE A 604 9.58 19.09 22.79
C ILE A 604 8.37 18.43 22.12
N ILE A 605 7.77 19.08 21.11
CA ILE A 605 6.67 18.49 20.33
C ILE A 605 7.13 17.17 19.70
N PHE A 606 8.29 17.16 19.05
CA PHE A 606 8.80 15.96 18.39
C PHE A 606 9.00 14.81 19.38
N LEU A 607 9.58 15.10 20.56
CA LEU A 607 9.75 14.11 21.62
C LEU A 607 8.40 13.55 22.10
N ILE A 608 7.39 14.41 22.29
CA ILE A 608 6.04 14.00 22.67
C ILE A 608 5.43 13.08 21.62
N VAL A 609 5.52 13.45 20.34
CA VAL A 609 4.95 12.66 19.24
C VAL A 609 5.66 11.31 19.12
N VAL A 610 7.00 11.26 19.22
CA VAL A 610 7.76 10.00 19.20
C VAL A 610 7.33 9.09 20.36
N ILE A 611 7.23 9.61 21.59
CA ILE A 611 6.80 8.83 22.75
C ILE A 611 5.38 8.29 22.56
N TYR A 612 4.45 9.14 22.12
CA TYR A 612 3.07 8.74 21.84
C TYR A 612 3.01 7.63 20.78
N SER A 613 3.72 7.81 19.65
CA SER A 613 3.76 6.82 18.56
C SER A 613 4.40 5.50 19.00
N LEU A 614 5.44 5.53 19.84
CA LEU A 614 6.04 4.31 20.40
C LEU A 614 5.08 3.58 21.35
N CYS A 615 4.35 4.31 22.20
CA CYS A 615 3.37 3.72 23.10
C CYS A 615 2.24 3.05 22.32
N GLU A 616 1.65 3.72 21.33
CA GLU A 616 0.58 3.16 20.52
C GLU A 616 1.07 1.98 19.66
N TRP A 617 2.28 2.07 19.09
CA TRP A 617 2.90 0.97 18.36
C TRP A 617 3.15 -0.25 19.27
N PHE A 618 3.63 -0.04 20.50
CA PHE A 618 3.83 -1.13 21.47
C PHE A 618 2.52 -1.77 21.90
N VAL A 619 1.46 -0.97 22.15
CA VAL A 619 0.11 -1.48 22.42
C VAL A 619 -0.35 -2.37 21.27
N MET A 620 -0.21 -1.92 20.02
CA MET A 620 -0.58 -2.71 18.84
C MET A 620 0.25 -3.99 18.67
N LEU A 621 1.52 -3.99 19.09
CA LEU A 621 2.38 -5.17 19.08
C LEU A 621 2.00 -6.17 20.17
N VAL A 622 1.52 -5.72 21.34
CA VAL A 622 1.15 -6.61 22.44
C VAL A 622 -0.24 -7.25 22.21
N PHE A 623 -1.20 -6.48 21.69
CA PHE A 623 -2.58 -6.94 21.48
C PHE A 623 -2.81 -7.52 20.07
N LEU A 624 -1.76 -8.09 19.46
CA LEU A 624 -1.75 -8.73 18.13
C LEU A 624 -3.09 -9.45 17.85
N ASN A 625 -3.78 -9.02 16.79
CA ASN A 625 -5.11 -9.48 16.32
C ASN A 625 -6.39 -9.00 17.02
N GLN A 626 -6.39 -8.56 18.30
CA GLN A 626 -7.67 -8.17 18.95
C GLN A 626 -8.08 -6.70 18.72
N LEU A 627 -7.11 -5.81 18.50
CA LEU A 627 -7.33 -4.38 18.18
C LEU A 627 -7.23 -4.08 16.68
N TYR A 628 -7.49 -5.09 15.83
CA TYR A 628 -7.33 -5.00 14.38
C TYR A 628 -8.21 -3.93 13.70
N HIS A 629 -9.27 -3.49 14.39
CA HIS A 629 -10.21 -2.42 13.98
C HIS A 629 -10.10 -1.14 14.83
N GLY A 630 -9.05 -0.98 15.65
CA GLY A 630 -8.87 0.19 16.49
C GLY A 630 -8.45 1.45 15.72
N ILE A 631 -8.96 2.61 16.15
CA ILE A 631 -8.60 3.93 15.63
C ILE A 631 -7.09 4.17 15.84
N ARG A 632 -6.37 4.52 14.76
CA ARG A 632 -4.91 4.71 14.78
C ARG A 632 -4.53 6.19 14.70
N LEU A 633 -4.67 6.89 15.83
CA LEU A 633 -4.41 8.33 15.93
C LEU A 633 -2.95 8.73 15.65
N ARG A 634 -1.97 7.83 15.85
CA ARG A 634 -0.56 8.12 15.55
C ARG A 634 -0.32 8.55 14.10
N ARG A 635 -1.15 8.08 13.16
CA ARG A 635 -0.99 8.36 11.73
C ARG A 635 -1.15 9.85 11.42
N ILE A 636 -2.08 10.52 12.09
CA ILE A 636 -2.36 11.96 11.94
C ILE A 636 -1.12 12.80 12.27
N PHE A 637 -0.28 12.34 13.20
CA PHE A 637 0.90 13.06 13.66
C PHE A 637 2.17 12.83 12.82
N ARG A 638 2.18 11.90 11.85
CA ARG A 638 3.37 11.63 11.00
C ARG A 638 3.94 12.86 10.29
N PRO A 639 3.14 13.79 9.74
CA PRO A 639 3.66 15.01 9.11
C PRO A 639 4.45 15.91 10.06
N VAL A 640 4.25 15.80 11.38
CA VAL A 640 5.04 16.55 12.38
C VAL A 640 6.52 16.20 12.27
N PHE A 641 6.85 14.94 11.92
CA PHE A 641 8.23 14.54 11.70
C PHE A 641 8.86 15.32 10.53
N MET A 642 8.11 15.51 9.44
CA MET A 642 8.58 16.27 8.28
C MET A 642 8.72 17.78 8.60
N ILE A 643 7.75 18.36 9.32
CA ILE A 643 7.83 19.76 9.77
C ILE A 643 9.04 19.96 10.69
N GLU A 644 9.37 18.99 11.55
CA GLU A 644 10.55 19.09 12.41
C GLU A 644 11.85 19.17 11.61
N SER A 645 11.98 18.33 10.59
CA SER A 645 13.22 18.18 9.84
C SER A 645 13.51 19.38 8.93
N SER A 646 12.48 20.13 8.52
CA SER A 646 12.62 21.30 7.65
C SER A 646 12.55 22.62 8.43
N PRO A 647 13.66 23.40 8.52
CA PRO A 647 13.65 24.70 9.21
C PRO A 647 12.77 25.74 8.49
N LEU A 648 12.63 25.62 7.17
CA LEU A 648 11.77 26.50 6.38
C LEU A 648 10.28 26.21 6.64
N MET A 649 9.90 24.94 6.82
CA MET A 649 8.52 24.59 7.18
C MET A 649 8.16 25.08 8.58
N LYS A 650 9.08 24.97 9.55
CA LYS A 650 8.88 25.53 10.90
C LYS A 650 8.62 27.03 10.86
N LYS A 651 9.43 27.77 10.09
CA LYS A 651 9.25 29.21 9.93
C LYS A 651 7.92 29.54 9.24
N ALA A 652 7.52 28.78 8.22
CA ALA A 652 6.25 28.97 7.54
C ALA A 652 5.05 28.69 8.48
N PHE A 653 5.10 27.61 9.26
CA PHE A 653 4.10 27.30 10.28
C PHE A 653 4.06 28.38 11.37
N GLN A 654 5.23 28.87 11.81
CA GLN A 654 5.32 29.95 12.78
C GLN A 654 4.70 31.25 12.24
N ALA A 655 4.99 31.61 10.99
CA ALA A 655 4.39 32.77 10.32
C ALA A 655 2.87 32.63 10.22
N LEU A 656 2.37 31.43 9.89
CA LEU A 656 0.94 31.15 9.89
C LEU A 656 0.33 31.31 11.30
N SER A 657 0.97 30.73 12.31
CA SER A 657 0.48 30.76 13.69
C SER A 657 0.53 32.16 14.32
N ALA A 658 1.52 32.97 13.96
CA ALA A 658 1.68 34.33 14.46
C ALA A 658 0.58 35.27 13.94
N ASN A 659 0.13 35.04 12.70
CA ASN A 659 -0.91 35.82 12.04
C ASN A 659 -2.30 35.13 12.07
N ALA A 660 -2.43 34.01 12.79
CA ALA A 660 -3.68 33.24 12.82
C ALA A 660 -4.86 34.06 13.35
N LEU A 661 -4.66 34.87 14.40
CA LEU A 661 -5.73 35.68 14.99
C LEU A 661 -6.28 36.72 14.00
N THR A 662 -5.41 37.39 13.24
CA THR A 662 -5.83 38.38 12.24
C THR A 662 -6.56 37.73 11.07
N ILE A 663 -6.10 36.55 10.65
CA ILE A 663 -6.76 35.77 9.59
C ILE A 663 -8.14 35.29 10.05
N ILE A 664 -8.25 34.75 11.26
CA ILE A 664 -9.52 34.32 11.86
C ILE A 664 -10.46 35.52 12.01
N ALA A 665 -9.96 36.70 12.42
CA ALA A 665 -10.78 37.90 12.51
C ALA A 665 -11.33 38.34 11.13
N SER A 666 -10.52 38.25 10.06
CA SER A 666 -11.02 38.54 8.71
C SER A 666 -12.03 37.51 8.20
N ILE A 667 -11.87 36.22 8.52
CA ILE A 667 -12.86 35.18 8.18
C ILE A 667 -14.14 35.38 9.01
N SER A 668 -14.02 35.82 10.27
CA SER A 668 -15.17 36.12 11.12
C SER A 668 -16.03 37.25 10.55
N LEU A 669 -15.42 38.22 9.86
CA LEU A 669 -16.15 39.25 9.13
C LEU A 669 -17.02 38.66 8.01
N ALA A 670 -16.49 37.69 7.25
CA ALA A 670 -17.26 36.98 6.23
C ALA A 670 -18.43 36.19 6.84
N LEU A 671 -18.21 35.53 7.99
CA LEU A 671 -19.28 34.82 8.69
C LEU A 671 -20.38 35.76 9.20
N ILE A 672 -20.02 36.94 9.74
CA ILE A 672 -21.00 37.95 10.18
C ILE A 672 -21.83 38.45 8.98
N HIS A 673 -21.20 38.70 7.83
CA HIS A 673 -21.89 39.06 6.59
C HIS A 673 -22.89 37.97 6.17
N ILE A 674 -22.47 36.70 6.18
CA ILE A 674 -23.35 35.56 5.85
C ILE A 674 -24.51 35.47 6.83
N LEU A 675 -24.26 35.56 8.15
CA LEU A 675 -25.31 35.50 9.17
C LEU A 675 -26.32 36.65 9.05
N PHE A 676 -25.85 37.86 8.77
CA PHE A 676 -26.73 39.02 8.56
C PHE A 676 -27.63 38.83 7.33
N PHE A 677 -27.06 38.43 6.19
CA PHE A 677 -27.84 38.19 4.98
C PHE A 677 -28.74 36.95 5.09
N ALA A 678 -28.35 35.93 5.87
CA ALA A 678 -29.20 34.76 6.15
C ALA A 678 -30.45 35.17 6.93
N ALA A 679 -30.28 35.94 7.99
CA ALA A 679 -31.41 36.47 8.75
C ALA A 679 -32.31 37.34 7.87
N MET A 680 -31.73 38.23 7.07
CA MET A 680 -32.48 39.08 6.12
C MET A 680 -33.21 38.25 5.05
N ALA A 681 -32.60 37.19 4.52
CA ALA A 681 -33.20 36.30 3.54
C ALA A 681 -34.44 35.59 4.08
N MET A 682 -34.40 35.09 5.33
CA MET A 682 -35.57 34.45 5.94
C MET A 682 -36.74 35.43 6.16
N PHE A 683 -36.44 36.72 6.41
CA PHE A 683 -37.48 37.75 6.50
C PHE A 683 -38.04 38.16 5.13
N LEU A 684 -37.17 38.29 4.12
CA LEU A 684 -37.55 38.71 2.77
C LEU A 684 -38.26 37.60 1.99
N PHE A 685 -37.86 36.35 2.23
CA PHE A 685 -38.38 35.15 1.59
C PHE A 685 -38.93 34.20 2.68
N PRO A 686 -40.08 34.51 3.29
CA PRO A 686 -40.65 33.68 4.34
C PRO A 686 -41.06 32.31 3.79
N ARG A 687 -40.90 31.28 4.62
CA ARG A 687 -41.36 29.93 4.33
C ARG A 687 -42.87 29.93 4.06
N SER A 688 -43.28 29.30 2.96
CA SER A 688 -44.69 29.13 2.59
C SER A 688 -45.01 27.65 2.47
N ASP A 689 -45.86 27.15 3.37
CA ASP A 689 -46.29 25.74 3.34
C ASP A 689 -47.19 25.41 2.14
N ASN A 690 -47.82 26.43 1.53
CA ASN A 690 -48.69 26.28 0.35
C ASN A 690 -47.93 26.28 -0.99
N ARG A 691 -46.66 26.70 -0.99
CA ARG A 691 -45.80 26.73 -2.20
C ARG A 691 -44.44 26.09 -1.86
N PRO A 692 -44.30 24.76 -2.02
CA PRO A 692 -43.05 24.08 -1.71
C PRO A 692 -41.88 24.56 -2.59
N ASP A 693 -42.16 25.02 -3.81
CA ASP A 693 -41.15 25.55 -4.75
C ASP A 693 -40.73 27.00 -4.45
N SER A 694 -41.31 27.64 -3.43
CA SER A 694 -40.95 29.01 -3.06
C SER A 694 -39.55 29.07 -2.43
N GLN A 695 -38.85 30.17 -2.67
CA GLN A 695 -37.48 30.38 -2.20
C GLN A 695 -37.30 30.09 -0.69
N GLY A 696 -38.25 30.56 0.13
CA GLY A 696 -38.23 30.39 1.58
C GLY A 696 -38.42 28.94 2.04
N SER A 697 -39.06 28.10 1.22
CA SER A 697 -39.28 26.69 1.53
C SER A 697 -38.11 25.81 1.04
N THR A 698 -37.47 26.16 -0.07
CA THR A 698 -36.37 25.37 -0.66
C THR A 698 -35.01 25.66 -0.03
N TYR A 699 -34.61 26.93 0.08
CA TYR A 699 -33.23 27.31 0.47
C TYR A 699 -33.14 28.05 1.82
N PHE A 700 -34.20 28.74 2.24
CA PHE A 700 -34.17 29.58 3.46
C PHE A 700 -35.16 29.12 4.52
N SER A 701 -35.38 27.80 4.61
CA SER A 701 -36.40 27.21 5.49
C SER A 701 -36.02 27.27 6.97
N THR A 702 -34.73 27.14 7.27
CA THR A 702 -34.16 27.26 8.61
C THR A 702 -32.93 28.18 8.58
N LEU A 703 -32.55 28.72 9.74
CA LEU A 703 -31.34 29.54 9.85
C LEU A 703 -30.08 28.75 9.45
N HIS A 704 -30.04 27.46 9.78
CA HIS A 704 -28.96 26.56 9.38
C HIS A 704 -28.83 26.47 7.86
N ASP A 705 -29.93 26.13 7.18
CA ASP A 705 -29.94 25.95 5.73
C ASP A 705 -29.66 27.28 5.01
N ALA A 706 -30.20 28.39 5.53
CA ALA A 706 -29.94 29.72 4.99
C ALA A 706 -28.46 30.11 5.08
N VAL A 707 -27.81 29.82 6.21
CA VAL A 707 -26.36 30.06 6.37
C VAL A 707 -25.55 29.17 5.43
N LEU A 708 -25.91 27.88 5.31
CA LEU A 708 -25.21 26.94 4.44
C LEU A 708 -25.32 27.35 2.96
N HIS A 709 -26.52 27.61 2.45
CA HIS A 709 -26.71 27.99 1.05
C HIS A 709 -26.09 29.35 0.72
N LEU A 710 -26.06 30.31 1.65
CA LEU A 710 -25.34 31.57 1.46
C LEU A 710 -23.82 31.41 1.60
N LEU A 711 -23.34 30.46 2.41
CA LEU A 711 -21.91 30.10 2.44
C LEU A 711 -21.47 29.48 1.10
N VAL A 712 -22.29 28.60 0.52
CA VAL A 712 -22.05 28.03 -0.82
C VAL A 712 -22.14 29.13 -1.91
N LEU A 713 -23.04 30.10 -1.74
CA LEU A 713 -23.13 31.26 -2.65
C LEU A 713 -21.92 32.20 -2.51
N HIS A 714 -21.38 32.36 -1.31
CA HIS A 714 -20.15 33.12 -1.08
C HIS A 714 -18.98 32.54 -1.88
N SER A 715 -19.02 31.23 -2.15
CA SER A 715 -18.08 30.53 -3.01
C SER A 715 -18.52 30.43 -4.48
N THR A 716 -19.68 30.99 -4.84
CA THR A 716 -20.32 30.93 -6.17
C THR A 716 -20.66 29.54 -6.71
N ALA A 717 -20.66 28.50 -5.86
CA ALA A 717 -20.86 27.13 -6.34
C ALA A 717 -22.32 26.85 -6.76
N ASN A 718 -23.29 27.49 -6.13
CA ASN A 718 -24.73 27.35 -6.40
C ASN A 718 -25.34 28.57 -7.11
N ASN A 719 -24.53 29.39 -7.80
CA ASN A 719 -25.01 30.47 -8.66
C ASN A 719 -25.12 29.94 -10.11
N PRO A 720 -26.28 30.00 -10.78
CA PRO A 720 -27.48 30.79 -10.46
C PRO A 720 -28.55 30.11 -9.60
N ASP A 721 -28.44 28.83 -9.31
CA ASP A 721 -29.52 27.96 -8.79
C ASP A 721 -30.22 28.47 -7.53
N VAL A 722 -29.45 29.03 -6.58
CA VAL A 722 -29.99 29.57 -5.32
C VAL A 722 -30.87 30.80 -5.52
N MET A 723 -30.72 31.54 -6.62
CA MET A 723 -31.49 32.77 -6.89
C MET A 723 -32.74 32.52 -7.76
N MET A 724 -32.78 31.41 -8.49
CA MET A 724 -33.76 31.17 -9.55
C MET A 724 -35.23 31.21 -9.11
N PRO A 725 -35.63 30.61 -7.95
CA PRO A 725 -37.02 30.69 -7.50
C PRO A 725 -37.43 32.14 -7.18
N ALA A 726 -36.61 32.87 -6.41
CA ALA A 726 -36.88 34.26 -6.05
C ALA A 726 -36.90 35.20 -7.28
N TYR A 727 -36.02 34.97 -8.26
CA TYR A 727 -35.94 35.77 -9.48
C TYR A 727 -37.14 35.53 -10.40
N SER A 728 -37.62 34.29 -10.47
CA SER A 728 -38.83 33.91 -11.22
C SER A 728 -40.09 34.57 -10.64
N ASP A 729 -40.15 34.71 -9.31
CA ASP A 729 -41.24 35.41 -8.63
C ASP A 729 -41.21 36.93 -8.91
N TYR A 730 -40.05 37.57 -8.71
CA TYR A 730 -39.90 39.01 -8.95
C TYR A 730 -38.46 39.38 -9.33
N ARG A 731 -38.31 40.10 -10.44
CA ARG A 731 -36.99 40.44 -11.02
C ARG A 731 -36.08 41.22 -10.07
N LEU A 732 -36.63 42.09 -9.19
CA LEU A 732 -35.78 42.87 -8.26
C LEU A 732 -35.19 42.00 -7.13
N ASN A 733 -35.71 40.80 -6.89
CA ASN A 733 -35.13 39.89 -5.90
C ASN A 733 -33.70 39.48 -6.27
N ALA A 734 -33.32 39.56 -7.54
CA ALA A 734 -31.93 39.36 -7.96
C ALA A 734 -30.95 40.37 -7.34
N LEU A 735 -31.41 41.59 -7.01
CA LEU A 735 -30.56 42.60 -6.37
C LEU A 735 -30.04 42.14 -5.01
N PHE A 736 -30.83 41.36 -4.25
CA PHE A 736 -30.40 40.80 -2.97
C PHE A 736 -29.13 39.95 -3.14
N PHE A 737 -29.14 39.01 -4.09
CA PHE A 737 -28.03 38.09 -4.34
C PHE A 737 -26.84 38.80 -5.00
N ILE A 738 -27.08 39.74 -5.92
CA ILE A 738 -26.03 40.55 -6.55
C ILE A 738 -25.28 41.37 -5.48
N ILE A 739 -26.01 42.04 -4.59
CA ILE A 739 -25.42 42.82 -3.49
C ILE A 739 -24.63 41.90 -2.54
N PHE A 740 -25.19 40.74 -2.20
CA PHE A 740 -24.51 39.75 -1.36
C PHE A 740 -23.17 39.30 -1.97
N VAL A 741 -23.16 38.97 -3.27
CA VAL A 741 -21.95 38.53 -4.00
C VAL A 741 -20.93 39.66 -4.11
N ILE A 742 -21.36 40.89 -4.40
CA ILE A 742 -20.44 42.04 -4.51
C ILE A 742 -19.72 42.29 -3.19
N ILE A 743 -20.46 42.34 -2.09
CA ILE A 743 -19.89 42.59 -0.77
C ILE A 743 -19.06 41.38 -0.32
N GLY A 744 -19.58 40.17 -0.46
CA GLY A 744 -18.91 38.95 -0.01
C GLY A 744 -17.61 38.68 -0.77
N ILE A 745 -17.66 38.65 -2.09
CA ILE A 745 -16.54 38.18 -2.91
C ILE A 745 -15.60 39.33 -3.25
N TYR A 746 -16.10 40.42 -3.83
CA TYR A 746 -15.21 41.47 -4.29
C TYR A 746 -14.63 42.31 -3.14
N TRP A 747 -15.35 42.46 -2.02
CA TRP A 747 -14.85 43.22 -0.89
C TRP A 747 -14.25 42.30 0.18
N ILE A 748 -15.05 41.44 0.80
CA ILE A 748 -14.59 40.65 1.96
C ILE A 748 -13.53 39.62 1.56
N GLN A 749 -13.74 38.82 0.51
CA GLN A 749 -12.74 37.81 0.10
C GLN A 749 -11.41 38.45 -0.31
N ASN A 750 -11.43 39.57 -1.03
CA ASN A 750 -10.21 40.30 -1.36
C ASN A 750 -9.51 40.91 -0.13
N ILE A 751 -10.26 41.34 0.89
CA ILE A 751 -9.68 41.77 2.18
C ILE A 751 -9.00 40.58 2.88
N VAL A 752 -9.63 39.41 2.92
CA VAL A 752 -9.03 38.18 3.47
C VAL A 752 -7.72 37.86 2.74
N THR A 753 -7.74 37.88 1.41
CA THR A 753 -6.53 37.68 0.59
C THR A 753 -5.46 38.71 0.90
N ALA A 754 -5.80 39.99 1.06
CA ALA A 754 -4.84 41.05 1.39
C ALA A 754 -4.22 40.89 2.79
N VAL A 755 -5.01 40.47 3.78
CA VAL A 755 -4.53 40.20 5.16
C VAL A 755 -3.53 39.04 5.14
N VAL A 756 -3.87 37.95 4.44
CA VAL A 756 -2.98 36.79 4.28
C VAL A 756 -1.74 37.16 3.49
N TYR A 757 -1.88 37.92 2.39
CA TYR A 757 -0.76 38.41 1.60
C TYR A 757 0.22 39.21 2.47
N ARG A 758 -0.28 40.16 3.26
CA ARG A 758 0.54 40.97 4.17
C ARG A 758 1.26 40.13 5.23
N ALA A 759 0.63 39.06 5.70
CA ALA A 759 1.22 38.16 6.69
C ALA A 759 2.43 37.38 6.16
N PHE A 760 2.43 37.05 4.86
CA PHE A 760 3.49 36.26 4.21
C PHE A 760 4.45 37.09 3.34
N ARG A 761 4.11 38.36 3.07
CA ARG A 761 4.97 39.29 2.32
C ARG A 761 6.33 39.48 3.00
N GLY A 762 7.40 39.35 2.24
CA GLY A 762 8.78 39.52 2.73
C GLY A 762 9.30 38.34 3.56
N TYR A 763 8.54 37.23 3.62
CA TYR A 763 8.94 36.01 4.31
C TYR A 763 10.27 35.45 3.77
N PHE A 764 10.43 35.36 2.45
CA PHE A 764 11.65 34.87 1.82
C PHE A 764 12.85 35.76 2.16
N LEU A 765 12.68 37.08 2.05
CA LEU A 765 13.72 38.06 2.39
C LEU A 765 14.16 37.90 3.85
N SER A 766 13.21 37.90 4.80
CA SER A 766 13.50 37.70 6.22
C SER A 766 14.19 36.36 6.49
N SER A 767 13.77 35.29 5.80
CA SER A 767 14.40 33.98 5.95
C SER A 767 15.85 33.97 5.45
N ILE A 768 16.15 34.64 4.33
CA ILE A 768 17.50 34.76 3.77
C ILE A 768 18.38 35.62 4.67
N VAL A 769 17.91 36.78 5.10
CA VAL A 769 18.64 37.68 6.02
C VAL A 769 19.03 36.93 7.31
N ASN A 770 18.09 36.21 7.91
CA ASN A 770 18.36 35.38 9.10
C ASN A 770 19.33 34.22 8.83
N SER A 771 19.39 33.72 7.60
CA SER A 771 20.35 32.67 7.23
C SER A 771 21.74 33.26 7.09
N GLN A 772 21.86 34.43 6.44
CA GLN A 772 23.11 35.16 6.34
C GLN A 772 23.64 35.60 7.71
N LEU A 773 22.77 36.10 8.59
CA LEU A 773 23.16 36.44 9.96
C LEU A 773 23.79 35.25 10.69
N ARG A 774 23.19 34.05 10.60
CA ARG A 774 23.73 32.82 11.22
C ARG A 774 25.11 32.46 10.67
N ARG A 775 25.30 32.59 9.36
CA ARG A 775 26.61 32.40 8.72
C ARG A 775 27.64 33.39 9.25
N ARG A 776 27.32 34.69 9.31
CA ARG A 776 28.25 35.73 9.80
C ARG A 776 28.61 35.53 11.27
N ILE A 777 27.66 35.13 12.11
CA ILE A 777 27.94 34.79 13.51
C ILE A 777 28.89 33.59 13.61
N ALA A 778 28.69 32.55 12.80
CA ALA A 778 29.56 31.37 12.82
C ALA A 778 30.98 31.66 12.31
N VAL A 779 31.13 32.48 11.26
CA VAL A 779 32.43 32.98 10.79
C VAL A 779 33.11 33.86 11.86
N ARG A 780 32.35 34.72 12.54
CA ARG A 780 32.89 35.54 13.64
C ARG A 780 33.36 34.67 14.80
N ALA A 781 32.57 33.65 15.16
CA ALA A 781 32.90 32.71 16.22
C ALA A 781 34.13 31.86 15.90
N SER A 782 34.32 31.43 14.64
CA SER A 782 35.51 30.69 14.23
C SER A 782 36.77 31.55 14.35
N PHE A 783 36.70 32.83 14.00
CA PHE A 783 37.82 33.75 14.19
C PHE A 783 38.16 33.99 15.66
N GLU A 784 37.16 34.27 16.50
CA GLU A 784 37.37 34.55 17.93
C GLU A 784 37.96 33.36 18.71
N ILE A 785 37.67 32.12 18.29
CA ILE A 785 38.28 30.91 18.88
C ILE A 785 39.75 30.73 18.46
N LEU A 786 40.12 31.20 17.26
CA LEU A 786 41.47 31.04 16.72
C LEU A 786 42.45 32.13 17.16
N LYS A 787 41.95 33.26 17.70
CA LYS A 787 42.78 34.36 18.22
C LYS A 787 43.80 33.85 19.25
N GLN A 788 45.06 34.26 19.07
CA GLN A 788 46.13 33.92 20.00
C GLN A 788 46.04 34.76 21.28
N ARG A 789 46.13 34.10 22.43
CA ARG A 789 46.32 34.75 23.75
C ARG A 789 47.76 34.53 24.19
N THR A 790 48.56 35.58 24.18
CA THR A 790 49.93 35.56 24.71
C THR A 790 49.91 36.06 26.14
N THR A 791 50.46 35.28 27.08
CA THR A 791 50.63 35.69 28.48
C THR A 791 52.05 36.20 28.68
N HIS A 792 52.21 37.51 28.84
CA HIS A 792 53.47 38.10 29.30
C HIS A 792 53.27 38.63 30.72
N GLY A 793 53.99 38.05 31.69
CA GLY A 793 54.06 38.58 33.07
C GLY A 793 52.71 38.71 33.79
N GLY A 794 51.74 37.82 33.56
CA GLY A 794 50.44 37.83 34.23
C GLY A 794 49.37 38.74 33.61
N LEU A 795 49.71 39.53 32.59
CA LEU A 795 48.76 40.26 31.74
C LEU A 795 48.49 39.45 30.46
N ILE A 796 47.22 39.19 30.19
CA ILE A 796 46.77 38.51 28.96
C ILE A 796 46.68 39.56 27.86
N GLU A 797 47.67 39.64 26.97
CA GLU A 797 47.55 40.41 25.74
C GLU A 797 46.88 39.53 24.68
N THR A 798 45.66 39.90 24.30
CA THR A 798 44.96 39.30 23.16
C THR A 798 45.48 39.94 21.88
N ARG A 799 46.23 39.19 21.05
CA ARG A 799 46.51 39.64 19.68
C ARG A 799 45.24 39.49 18.86
N ASP A 800 44.83 40.55 18.16
CA ASP A 800 43.64 40.55 17.31
C ASP A 800 43.85 39.83 15.96
N THR A 801 44.95 39.09 15.81
CA THR A 801 45.40 38.46 14.56
C THR A 801 45.55 36.94 14.69
N VAL A 802 45.37 36.22 13.58
CA VAL A 802 45.44 34.74 13.51
C VAL A 802 46.43 34.32 12.41
N PRO A 803 47.35 33.36 12.64
CA PRO A 803 48.24 32.87 11.58
C PRO A 803 47.51 32.16 10.44
N ILE A 804 47.89 32.47 9.20
CA ILE A 804 47.21 31.96 8.00
C ILE A 804 47.38 30.44 7.83
N SER A 805 48.52 29.87 8.25
CA SER A 805 48.78 28.42 8.22
C SER A 805 47.74 27.60 8.99
N VAL A 806 47.23 28.15 10.09
CA VAL A 806 46.21 27.51 10.94
C VAL A 806 44.85 27.58 10.28
N VAL A 807 44.51 28.73 9.68
CA VAL A 807 43.27 28.89 8.91
C VAL A 807 43.25 27.91 7.75
N GLN A 808 44.39 27.71 7.07
CA GLN A 808 44.54 26.73 5.99
C GLN A 808 44.34 25.28 6.48
N THR A 809 44.85 24.96 7.67
CA THR A 809 44.65 23.65 8.32
C THR A 809 43.18 23.41 8.64
N VAL A 810 42.50 24.40 9.23
CA VAL A 810 41.05 24.37 9.50
C VAL A 810 40.24 24.22 8.21
N LEU A 811 40.64 24.92 7.14
CA LEU A 811 39.98 24.85 5.84
C LEU A 811 40.09 23.46 5.19
N ASN A 812 41.27 22.82 5.29
CA ASN A 812 41.51 21.48 4.78
C ASN A 812 40.74 20.41 5.55
N CYS A 813 40.55 20.61 6.85
CA CYS A 813 39.77 19.71 7.70
C CYS A 813 38.25 19.89 7.56
N ALA A 814 37.76 21.07 7.15
CA ALA A 814 36.34 21.38 7.02
C ALA A 814 35.70 20.70 5.80
N SER A 815 34.50 20.13 5.99
CA SER A 815 33.71 19.54 4.91
C SER A 815 33.03 20.60 4.06
N MET A 816 33.72 21.05 3.00
CA MET A 816 33.24 22.06 2.07
C MET A 816 33.32 21.60 0.61
N ASN A 817 32.65 22.33 -0.28
CA ASN A 817 32.82 22.15 -1.70
C ASN A 817 34.28 22.44 -2.10
N LYS A 818 34.88 21.54 -2.89
CA LYS A 818 36.29 21.63 -3.32
C LYS A 818 36.68 22.99 -3.91
N TRP A 819 35.77 23.64 -4.63
CA TRP A 819 36.01 24.93 -5.27
C TRP A 819 36.03 26.09 -4.27
N HIS A 820 35.15 26.09 -3.25
CA HIS A 820 35.20 27.08 -2.17
C HIS A 820 36.51 26.96 -1.41
N THR A 821 36.91 25.73 -1.05
CA THR A 821 38.20 25.45 -0.42
C THR A 821 39.35 25.96 -1.29
N LYS A 822 39.30 25.73 -2.61
CA LYS A 822 40.32 26.20 -3.55
C LYS A 822 40.42 27.73 -3.60
N TRP A 823 39.31 28.44 -3.85
CA TRP A 823 39.32 29.90 -3.94
C TRP A 823 39.71 30.59 -2.63
N ILE A 824 39.22 30.07 -1.50
CA ILE A 824 39.59 30.60 -0.19
C ILE A 824 41.09 30.32 0.07
N SER A 825 41.60 29.13 -0.30
CA SER A 825 43.03 28.82 -0.17
C SER A 825 43.93 29.69 -1.04
N GLU A 826 43.51 29.97 -2.29
CA GLU A 826 44.23 30.86 -3.20
C GLU A 826 44.29 32.28 -2.61
N ARG A 827 43.15 32.81 -2.15
CA ARG A 827 43.09 34.14 -1.52
C ARG A 827 43.88 34.21 -0.21
N LEU A 828 43.90 33.14 0.58
CA LEU A 828 44.73 33.06 1.79
C LEU A 828 46.22 33.01 1.45
N SER A 829 46.62 32.29 0.40
CA SER A 829 48.01 32.23 -0.05
C SER A 829 48.53 33.56 -0.59
N GLU A 830 47.67 34.36 -1.25
CA GLU A 830 47.99 35.74 -1.63
C GLU A 830 48.23 36.63 -0.42
N LEU A 831 47.35 36.57 0.60
CA LEU A 831 47.49 37.35 1.82
C LEU A 831 48.73 36.93 2.64
N MET A 832 49.11 35.66 2.56
CA MET A 832 50.31 35.13 3.24
C MET A 832 51.62 35.70 2.68
N LEU A 833 51.63 36.16 1.41
CA LEU A 833 52.77 36.86 0.82
C LEU A 833 52.91 38.30 1.36
N GLU A 834 51.84 38.90 1.86
CA GLU A 834 51.83 40.26 2.42
C GLU A 834 52.05 40.27 3.94
N ASN A 835 51.34 39.42 4.68
CA ASN A 835 51.43 39.29 6.14
C ASN A 835 51.19 37.84 6.57
N GLU A 836 51.97 37.32 7.53
CA GLU A 836 51.79 35.95 8.05
C GLU A 836 50.49 35.75 8.86
N THR A 837 49.91 36.85 9.37
CA THR A 837 48.70 36.86 10.20
C THR A 837 47.55 37.63 9.56
N ILE A 838 46.31 37.16 9.77
CA ILE A 838 45.08 37.76 9.24
C ILE A 838 44.27 38.48 10.33
N ASN A 839 43.81 39.70 10.01
CA ASN A 839 42.91 40.49 10.87
C ASN A 839 41.44 40.08 10.67
N LEU A 840 40.56 40.49 11.58
CA LEU A 840 39.12 40.18 11.51
C LEU A 840 38.46 40.62 10.19
N ASP A 841 38.70 41.86 9.76
CA ASP A 841 38.06 42.41 8.56
C ASP A 841 38.54 41.69 7.31
N GLN A 842 39.85 41.38 7.25
CA GLN A 842 40.44 40.56 6.19
C GLN A 842 39.86 39.14 6.18
N TYR A 843 39.75 38.49 7.35
CA TYR A 843 39.15 37.16 7.48
C TYR A 843 37.69 37.14 7.05
N SER A 844 36.90 38.12 7.52
CA SER A 844 35.48 38.24 7.17
C SER A 844 35.28 38.48 5.68
N ASN A 845 36.11 39.34 5.07
CA ASN A 845 36.09 39.59 3.62
C ASN A 845 36.49 38.36 2.80
N THR A 846 37.50 37.61 3.24
CA THR A 846 37.87 36.34 2.59
C THR A 846 36.71 35.33 2.67
N MET A 847 36.03 35.25 3.82
CA MET A 847 34.88 34.37 4.01
C MET A 847 33.61 34.83 3.27
N LYS A 848 33.53 36.07 2.75
CA LYS A 848 32.46 36.51 1.82
C LYS A 848 32.50 35.72 0.50
N LEU A 849 33.63 35.11 0.13
CA LEU A 849 33.71 34.20 -1.01
C LEU A 849 32.76 33.00 -0.89
N LEU A 850 32.31 32.65 0.34
CA LEU A 850 31.27 31.63 0.57
C LEU A 850 29.88 32.02 0.06
N ASP A 851 29.63 33.31 -0.20
CA ASP A 851 28.35 33.80 -0.73
C ASP A 851 28.29 33.72 -2.26
N LEU A 852 29.45 33.67 -2.90
CA LEU A 852 29.53 33.45 -4.33
C LEU A 852 29.24 31.97 -4.61
N ASN A 853 28.22 31.73 -5.41
CA ASN A 853 28.19 30.50 -6.18
C ASN A 853 29.02 30.71 -7.43
N PRO A 854 29.78 29.70 -7.88
CA PRO A 854 30.40 29.77 -9.18
C PRO A 854 29.22 29.83 -10.13
N LYS A 855 29.16 30.89 -10.94
CA LYS A 855 28.57 30.72 -12.26
C LYS A 855 29.17 29.43 -12.80
N LEU A 856 28.30 28.51 -13.24
CA LEU A 856 28.67 27.25 -13.89
C LEU A 856 30.00 27.48 -14.59
N SER A 857 31.07 26.85 -14.10
CA SER A 857 32.41 27.06 -14.67
C SER A 857 32.28 26.98 -16.19
N PRO A 858 32.76 27.98 -16.96
CA PRO A 858 32.81 27.84 -18.40
C PRO A 858 33.49 26.51 -18.68
N GLU A 859 32.79 25.69 -19.46
CA GLU A 859 33.09 24.30 -19.82
C GLU A 859 34.55 23.93 -19.53
N LEU A 860 34.77 23.04 -18.55
CA LEU A 860 36.04 22.35 -18.48
C LEU A 860 36.19 21.65 -19.83
N HIS A 861 37.01 22.22 -20.71
CA HIS A 861 37.39 21.60 -21.97
C HIS A 861 38.01 20.27 -21.58
N ILE A 862 37.22 19.20 -21.63
CA ILE A 862 37.78 17.87 -21.56
C ILE A 862 38.60 17.79 -22.86
N GLN A 863 39.93 17.91 -22.72
CA GLN A 863 40.86 17.41 -23.72
C GLN A 863 40.68 15.89 -23.76
N THR A 864 39.57 15.42 -24.34
CA THR A 864 39.47 14.05 -24.80
C THR A 864 40.24 13.98 -26.11
N LEU A 865 41.23 13.10 -26.19
CA LEU A 865 41.71 12.56 -27.46
C LEU A 865 40.49 12.07 -28.25
N GLY A 866 40.03 12.84 -29.23
CA GLY A 866 38.88 12.50 -30.06
C GLY A 866 39.07 13.12 -31.44
N GLY A 867 39.15 12.29 -32.48
CA GLY A 867 39.45 12.73 -33.84
C GLY A 867 38.38 13.64 -34.45
N ASN A 868 38.65 14.11 -35.67
CA ASN A 868 37.86 15.08 -36.46
C ASN A 868 36.32 14.88 -36.45
N MET A 869 35.82 13.67 -36.19
CA MET A 869 34.38 13.37 -36.10
C MET A 869 33.71 13.97 -34.84
N LEU A 870 34.38 13.97 -33.69
CA LEU A 870 33.79 14.48 -32.44
C LEU A 870 33.65 16.00 -32.49
N ASP A 871 34.63 16.71 -33.06
CA ASP A 871 34.60 18.16 -33.19
C ASP A 871 33.53 18.62 -34.19
N ARG A 872 33.34 17.88 -35.29
CA ARG A 872 32.20 18.09 -36.20
C ARG A 872 30.86 17.84 -35.49
N CYS A 873 30.77 16.79 -34.69
CA CYS A 873 29.55 16.49 -33.91
C CYS A 873 29.23 17.59 -32.89
N LYS A 874 30.24 18.10 -32.17
CA LYS A 874 30.10 19.25 -31.26
C LYS A 874 29.62 20.51 -31.99
N ALA A 875 30.16 20.79 -33.17
CA ALA A 875 29.74 21.94 -33.97
C ALA A 875 28.26 21.84 -34.39
N ILE A 876 27.82 20.64 -34.81
CA ILE A 876 26.41 20.40 -35.19
C ILE A 876 25.49 20.52 -33.97
N CYS A 877 25.81 19.84 -32.86
CA CYS A 877 24.97 19.82 -31.67
C CYS A 877 24.86 21.18 -30.95
N ARG A 878 25.82 22.09 -31.16
CA ARG A 878 25.77 23.46 -30.63
C ARG A 878 25.00 24.44 -31.52
N SER A 879 24.65 24.04 -32.74
CA SER A 879 23.94 24.93 -33.66
C SER A 879 22.49 25.16 -33.20
N LYS A 880 22.01 26.41 -33.29
CA LYS A 880 20.60 26.75 -33.00
C LYS A 880 19.62 26.00 -33.92
N TYR A 881 20.08 25.63 -35.12
CA TYR A 881 19.31 24.88 -36.10
C TYR A 881 19.06 23.43 -35.66
N PHE A 882 20.01 22.79 -34.96
CA PHE A 882 19.81 21.44 -34.45
C PHE A 882 18.66 21.38 -33.44
N ASP A 883 18.59 22.34 -32.52
CA ASP A 883 17.49 22.46 -31.56
C ASP A 883 16.16 22.85 -32.23
N LEU A 884 16.20 23.69 -33.27
CA LEU A 884 15.02 24.05 -34.06
C LEU A 884 14.43 22.82 -34.76
N ILE A 885 15.27 21.98 -35.39
CA ILE A 885 14.83 20.73 -36.03
C ILE A 885 14.20 19.80 -35.00
N GLY A 886 14.84 19.61 -33.84
CA GLY A 886 14.29 18.77 -32.78
C GLY A 886 12.93 19.26 -32.24
N THR A 887 12.65 20.55 -32.39
CA THR A 887 11.37 21.16 -32.02
C THR A 887 10.31 20.97 -33.10
N ILE A 888 10.68 21.12 -34.37
CA ILE A 888 9.79 20.84 -35.50
C ILE A 888 9.33 19.38 -35.46
N PHE A 889 10.25 18.44 -35.21
CA PHE A 889 9.90 17.02 -35.05
C PHE A 889 8.99 16.77 -33.85
N ALA A 890 9.15 17.50 -32.74
CA ALA A 890 8.22 17.43 -31.61
C ALA A 890 6.81 17.92 -31.98
N ILE A 891 6.69 19.04 -32.68
CA ILE A 891 5.38 19.55 -33.16
C ILE A 891 4.74 18.54 -34.13
N LEU A 892 5.51 18.02 -35.09
CA LEU A 892 5.04 17.01 -36.02
C LEU A 892 4.56 15.76 -35.30
N SER A 893 5.30 15.26 -34.30
CA SER A 893 4.90 14.09 -33.54
C SER A 893 3.53 14.27 -32.86
N VAL A 894 3.26 15.44 -32.28
CA VAL A 894 1.96 15.74 -31.64
C VAL A 894 0.86 15.88 -32.67
N LEU A 895 1.13 16.53 -33.81
CA LEU A 895 0.18 16.63 -34.92
C LEU A 895 -0.22 15.24 -35.42
N PHE A 896 0.75 14.35 -35.63
CA PHE A 896 0.48 12.97 -36.08
C PHE A 896 -0.38 12.20 -35.07
N VAL A 897 -0.06 12.25 -33.77
CA VAL A 897 -0.89 11.58 -32.75
C VAL A 897 -2.28 12.22 -32.65
N THR A 898 -2.39 13.54 -32.82
CA THR A 898 -3.69 14.24 -32.81
C THR A 898 -4.55 13.84 -34.01
N ILE A 899 -3.97 13.77 -35.21
CA ILE A 899 -4.63 13.29 -36.43
C ILE A 899 -5.10 11.84 -36.23
N GLU A 900 -4.24 10.99 -35.67
CA GLU A 900 -4.57 9.59 -35.42
C GLU A 900 -5.74 9.44 -34.43
N VAL A 901 -5.76 10.22 -33.34
CA VAL A 901 -6.85 10.21 -32.36
C VAL A 901 -8.14 10.81 -32.95
N SER A 902 -8.04 11.92 -33.68
CA SER A 902 -9.19 12.61 -34.28
C SER A 902 -9.87 11.81 -35.37
N ASN A 903 -9.10 11.05 -36.17
CA ASN A 903 -9.62 10.29 -37.30
C ASN A 903 -9.74 8.80 -36.98
N ARG A 904 -9.63 8.39 -35.71
CA ARG A 904 -9.82 6.99 -35.32
C ARG A 904 -11.28 6.61 -35.60
N PRO A 905 -11.55 5.70 -36.54
CA PRO A 905 -12.91 5.39 -36.89
C PRO A 905 -13.56 4.58 -35.77
N VAL A 906 -14.71 5.06 -35.30
CA VAL A 906 -15.44 4.44 -34.18
C VAL A 906 -16.24 3.22 -34.63
N ASN A 907 -16.62 3.14 -35.92
CA ASN A 907 -17.54 2.13 -36.49
C ASN A 907 -17.17 1.64 -37.92
N THR A 908 -15.88 1.48 -38.27
CA THR A 908 -15.50 1.00 -39.62
C THR A 908 -14.95 -0.41 -39.60
N ASP A 909 -14.99 -1.06 -40.77
CA ASP A 909 -14.41 -2.37 -41.02
C ASP A 909 -12.93 -2.42 -40.60
N TYR A 910 -12.53 -3.58 -40.05
CA TYR A 910 -11.19 -3.84 -39.52
C TYR A 910 -10.06 -3.46 -40.48
N MET A 911 -10.25 -3.65 -41.78
CA MET A 911 -9.24 -3.37 -42.79
C MET A 911 -8.95 -1.86 -42.96
N ASP A 912 -9.95 -1.00 -42.83
CA ASP A 912 -9.77 0.45 -42.91
C ASP A 912 -9.08 1.00 -41.64
N LEU A 913 -9.40 0.42 -40.49
CA LEU A 913 -8.72 0.74 -39.23
C LEU A 913 -7.24 0.34 -39.27
N VAL A 914 -6.91 -0.83 -39.85
CA VAL A 914 -5.52 -1.30 -40.01
C VAL A 914 -4.76 -0.44 -41.02
N ALA A 915 -5.36 -0.13 -42.17
CA ALA A 915 -4.75 0.71 -43.20
C ALA A 915 -4.39 2.12 -42.68
N PHE A 916 -5.20 2.67 -41.79
CA PHE A 916 -4.97 3.98 -41.19
C PHE A 916 -3.99 3.94 -39.99
N THR A 917 -4.07 2.91 -39.14
CA THR A 917 -3.27 2.86 -37.89
C THR A 917 -1.82 2.42 -38.13
N LEU A 918 -1.56 1.58 -39.13
CA LEU A 918 -0.21 1.05 -39.38
C LEU A 918 0.82 2.14 -39.79
N PRO A 919 0.53 3.06 -40.73
CA PRO A 919 1.44 4.17 -41.04
C PRO A 919 1.71 5.08 -39.84
N MET A 920 0.68 5.32 -39.01
CA MET A 920 0.80 6.17 -37.81
C MET A 920 1.69 5.52 -36.74
N ALA A 921 1.57 4.21 -36.53
CA ALA A 921 2.43 3.46 -35.62
C ALA A 921 3.90 3.48 -36.08
N ILE A 922 4.15 3.34 -37.38
CA ILE A 922 5.50 3.42 -37.96
C ILE A 922 6.07 4.84 -37.78
N ALA A 923 5.28 5.88 -38.07
CA ALA A 923 5.69 7.26 -37.86
C ALA A 923 6.06 7.53 -36.39
N ASN A 924 5.25 7.03 -35.45
CA ASN A 924 5.51 7.13 -34.01
C ASN A 924 6.85 6.47 -33.61
N CYS A 925 7.15 5.28 -34.13
CA CYS A 925 8.44 4.62 -33.93
C CYS A 925 9.61 5.46 -34.47
N CYS A 926 9.45 6.07 -35.65
CA CYS A 926 10.47 6.94 -36.25
C CYS A 926 10.73 8.19 -35.39
N PHE A 927 9.69 8.84 -34.86
CA PHE A 927 9.85 9.99 -33.96
C PHE A 927 10.58 9.62 -32.67
N LEU A 928 10.20 8.51 -32.02
CA LEU A 928 10.86 8.04 -30.80
C LEU A 928 12.33 7.69 -31.04
N PHE A 929 12.63 7.04 -32.17
CA PHE A 929 14.00 6.74 -32.56
C PHE A 929 14.82 8.03 -32.77
N TYR A 930 14.24 9.03 -33.45
CA TYR A 930 14.87 10.33 -33.63
C TYR A 930 15.19 11.01 -32.28
N PHE A 931 14.24 11.05 -31.35
CA PHE A 931 14.47 11.68 -30.04
C PHE A 931 15.52 10.94 -29.20
N ALA A 932 15.54 9.61 -29.23
CA ALA A 932 16.58 8.82 -28.57
C ALA A 932 17.97 9.13 -29.17
N LEU A 933 18.06 9.16 -30.50
CA LEU A 933 19.30 9.46 -31.22
C LEU A 933 19.80 10.88 -30.91
N GLU A 934 18.90 11.88 -30.89
CA GLU A 934 19.25 13.26 -30.53
C GLU A 934 19.86 13.36 -29.13
N ILE A 935 19.26 12.71 -28.12
CA ILE A 935 19.75 12.73 -26.74
C ILE A 935 21.11 12.01 -26.65
N ILE A 936 21.29 10.89 -27.34
CA ILE A 936 22.57 10.17 -27.39
C ILE A 936 23.65 11.05 -28.03
N LEU A 937 23.36 11.71 -29.15
CA LEU A 937 24.29 12.63 -29.80
C LEU A 937 24.67 13.81 -28.91
N LYS A 938 23.68 14.43 -28.23
CA LYS A 938 23.94 15.51 -27.27
C LYS A 938 24.77 15.01 -26.08
N ALA A 939 24.45 13.85 -25.52
CA ALA A 939 25.22 13.26 -24.42
C ALA A 939 26.66 12.92 -24.83
N TRP A 940 26.87 12.48 -26.08
CA TRP A 940 28.20 12.19 -26.63
C TRP A 940 29.00 13.46 -26.93
N ALA A 941 28.36 14.49 -27.50
CA ALA A 941 29.02 15.75 -27.87
C ALA A 941 29.42 16.60 -26.64
N PHE A 942 28.53 16.73 -25.65
CA PHE A 942 28.78 17.54 -24.45
C PHE A 942 29.47 16.74 -23.32
N GLY A 943 29.39 15.41 -23.39
CA GLY A 943 29.73 14.50 -22.29
C GLY A 943 28.53 14.31 -21.33
N PRO A 944 28.27 13.08 -20.85
CA PRO A 944 27.04 12.78 -20.10
C PRO A 944 26.90 13.61 -18.82
N LEU A 945 28.01 13.83 -18.09
CA LEU A 945 28.01 14.63 -16.86
C LEU A 945 27.69 16.12 -17.10
N ASN A 946 28.16 16.68 -18.21
CA ASN A 946 27.91 18.08 -18.55
C ASN A 946 26.52 18.26 -19.13
N PHE A 947 26.04 17.28 -19.92
CA PHE A 947 24.69 17.28 -20.47
C PHE A 947 23.62 17.32 -19.36
N PHE A 948 23.73 16.45 -18.34
CA PHE A 948 22.80 16.47 -17.20
C PHE A 948 22.96 17.69 -16.29
N ARG A 949 24.12 18.37 -16.32
CA ARG A 949 24.40 19.54 -15.48
C ARG A 949 24.04 20.87 -16.14
N SER A 950 23.85 20.89 -17.46
CA SER A 950 23.65 22.12 -18.24
C SER A 950 22.26 22.75 -18.03
N SER A 951 21.18 21.96 -18.07
CA SER A 951 19.82 22.48 -17.90
C SER A 951 18.86 21.42 -17.38
N THR A 952 17.96 21.82 -16.46
CA THR A 952 16.87 20.97 -15.93
C THR A 952 15.93 20.47 -17.04
N MET A 953 15.77 21.24 -18.12
CA MET A 953 14.99 20.83 -19.29
C MET A 953 15.63 19.69 -20.06
N CYS A 954 16.97 19.62 -20.11
CA CYS A 954 17.68 18.51 -20.74
C CYS A 954 17.50 17.21 -19.94
N ILE A 955 17.45 17.31 -18.60
CA ILE A 955 17.16 16.16 -17.73
C ILE A 955 15.75 15.65 -18.01
N LEU A 956 14.75 16.54 -18.01
CA LEU A 956 13.36 16.17 -18.30
C LEU A 956 13.25 15.48 -19.67
N GLU A 957 13.86 16.04 -20.71
CA GLU A 957 13.84 15.43 -22.05
C GLU A 957 14.51 14.07 -22.11
N ALA A 958 15.66 13.90 -21.43
CA ALA A 958 16.31 12.61 -21.36
C ALA A 958 15.47 11.58 -20.61
N THR A 959 14.80 11.98 -19.52
CA THR A 959 13.90 11.09 -18.76
C THR A 959 12.68 10.68 -19.57
N VAL A 960 12.04 11.62 -20.27
CA VAL A 960 10.90 11.33 -21.15
C VAL A 960 11.36 10.42 -22.29
N ALA A 961 12.45 10.75 -22.97
CA ALA A 961 12.95 9.95 -24.09
C ALA A 961 13.30 8.52 -23.69
N PHE A 962 14.00 8.34 -22.57
CA PHE A 962 14.35 7.01 -22.09
C PHE A 962 13.11 6.22 -21.65
N THR A 963 12.18 6.86 -20.95
CA THR A 963 10.92 6.20 -20.53
C THR A 963 10.09 5.78 -21.74
N CYS A 964 9.91 6.64 -22.73
CA CYS A 964 9.22 6.32 -23.99
C CYS A 964 9.92 5.17 -24.73
N PHE A 965 11.25 5.20 -24.82
CA PHE A 965 12.02 4.16 -25.49
C PHE A 965 11.87 2.80 -24.80
N ILE A 966 11.98 2.77 -23.46
CA ILE A 966 11.78 1.54 -22.68
C ILE A 966 10.36 1.01 -22.83
N LEU A 967 9.34 1.87 -22.73
CA LEU A 967 7.95 1.46 -22.95
C LEU A 967 7.73 0.91 -24.36
N GLN A 968 8.33 1.51 -25.38
CA GLN A 968 8.25 1.06 -26.77
C GLN A 968 8.93 -0.31 -26.97
N VAL A 969 10.10 -0.53 -26.35
CA VAL A 969 10.79 -1.83 -26.39
C VAL A 969 9.95 -2.90 -25.69
N ILE A 970 9.41 -2.60 -24.50
CA ILE A 970 8.52 -3.52 -23.77
C ILE A 970 7.30 -3.88 -24.62
N PHE A 971 6.68 -2.89 -25.29
CA PHE A 971 5.56 -3.13 -26.20
C PHE A 971 5.92 -4.08 -27.34
N LEU A 972 7.06 -3.84 -28.01
CA LEU A 972 7.53 -4.69 -29.11
C LEU A 972 7.90 -6.11 -28.64
N VAL A 973 8.44 -6.26 -27.42
CA VAL A 973 8.78 -7.57 -26.85
C VAL A 973 7.52 -8.38 -26.51
N ILE A 974 6.51 -7.75 -25.89
CA ILE A 974 5.28 -8.43 -25.49
C ILE A 974 4.39 -8.74 -26.71
N HIS A 975 4.24 -7.79 -27.64
CA HIS A 975 3.25 -7.89 -28.71
C HIS A 975 3.82 -8.16 -30.12
N GLY A 976 5.15 -8.24 -30.28
CA GLY A 976 5.80 -8.45 -31.57
C GLY A 976 5.70 -7.25 -32.51
N THR A 977 5.61 -7.50 -33.82
CA THR A 977 5.42 -6.42 -34.81
C THR A 977 4.07 -5.72 -34.60
N PRO A 978 3.92 -4.43 -34.99
CA PRO A 978 2.65 -3.70 -34.82
C PRO A 978 1.44 -4.43 -35.43
N ILE A 979 1.66 -5.25 -36.45
CA ILE A 979 0.66 -6.09 -37.13
C ILE A 979 0.11 -7.19 -36.22
N VAL A 980 0.97 -7.87 -35.44
CA VAL A 980 0.58 -8.98 -34.54
C VAL A 980 -0.12 -8.43 -33.27
N SER A 981 0.31 -7.26 -32.79
CA SER A 981 -0.28 -6.59 -31.63
C SER A 981 -1.77 -6.22 -31.80
N MET A 982 -2.18 -5.84 -33.03
CA MET A 982 -3.57 -5.45 -33.33
C MET A 982 -4.51 -6.65 -33.41
N ILE A 983 -4.05 -7.77 -33.97
CA ILE A 983 -4.81 -9.04 -34.00
C ILE A 983 -5.10 -9.50 -32.56
N TYR A 984 -4.14 -9.34 -31.65
CA TYR A 984 -4.30 -9.72 -30.24
C TYR A 984 -5.25 -8.79 -29.46
N LEU A 985 -5.19 -7.47 -29.72
CA LEU A 985 -6.04 -6.47 -29.05
C LEU A 985 -7.53 -6.60 -29.39
N GLU A 986 -7.87 -7.10 -30.58
CA GLU A 986 -9.27 -7.34 -30.95
C GLU A 986 -9.80 -8.67 -30.42
N MET A 987 -8.94 -9.70 -30.27
CA MET A 987 -9.32 -10.94 -29.59
C MET A 987 -9.56 -10.76 -28.08
N VAL A 988 -9.01 -9.72 -27.45
CA VAL A 988 -9.08 -9.47 -26.00
C VAL A 988 -10.17 -8.45 -25.59
N LYS A 989 -10.99 -7.94 -26.53
CA LYS A 989 -12.04 -6.91 -26.31
C LYS A 989 -13.21 -7.29 -25.38
N LYS A 990 -13.07 -8.31 -24.52
CA LYS A 990 -13.95 -8.57 -23.37
C LYS A 990 -13.39 -8.16 -22.00
N GLN A 991 -12.16 -7.66 -21.91
CA GLN A 991 -11.67 -7.02 -20.68
C GLN A 991 -11.24 -5.59 -20.98
N LYS A 992 -11.82 -4.61 -20.27
CA LYS A 992 -11.35 -3.23 -20.25
C LYS A 992 -9.95 -3.24 -19.60
N PRO A 993 -8.84 -3.02 -20.32
CA PRO A 993 -7.56 -2.88 -19.67
C PRO A 993 -7.41 -1.42 -19.25
N ILE A 994 -7.17 -1.22 -17.96
CA ILE A 994 -6.56 -0.03 -17.37
C ILE A 994 -5.37 0.38 -18.24
N PHE A 995 -5.39 1.60 -18.79
CA PHE A 995 -4.31 2.18 -19.62
C PHE A 995 -3.60 1.17 -20.54
N SER A 996 -4.13 0.93 -21.75
CA SER A 996 -3.39 0.19 -22.77
C SER A 996 -1.96 0.75 -22.88
N LEU A 997 -0.95 -0.11 -22.80
CA LEU A 997 0.47 0.28 -22.88
C LEU A 997 0.76 1.13 -24.13
N TRP A 998 -0.04 0.93 -25.18
CA TRP A 998 -0.06 1.75 -26.39
C TRP A 998 -0.53 3.20 -26.16
N ALA A 999 -1.57 3.41 -25.35
CA ALA A 999 -1.99 4.75 -24.94
C ALA A 999 -0.93 5.43 -24.07
N ALA A 1000 -0.28 4.69 -23.17
CA ALA A 1000 0.81 5.22 -22.34
C ALA A 1000 2.00 5.70 -23.20
N ILE A 1001 2.39 4.94 -24.22
CA ILE A 1001 3.45 5.33 -25.17
C ILE A 1001 3.09 6.63 -25.89
N LYS A 1002 1.85 6.76 -26.37
CA LYS A 1002 1.40 7.96 -27.08
C LYS A 1002 1.38 9.19 -26.18
N VAL A 1003 0.82 9.05 -24.97
CA VAL A 1003 0.80 10.13 -23.98
C VAL A 1003 2.23 10.54 -23.63
N CYS A 1004 3.13 9.58 -23.40
CA CYS A 1004 4.54 9.88 -23.13
C CYS A 1004 5.23 10.56 -24.33
N ASN A 1005 4.93 10.16 -25.57
CA ASN A 1005 5.46 10.83 -26.76
C ASN A 1005 4.94 12.27 -26.90
N MET A 1006 3.68 12.54 -26.55
CA MET A 1006 3.15 13.91 -26.53
C MET A 1006 3.92 14.81 -25.55
N LEU A 1007 4.56 14.28 -24.50
CA LEU A 1007 5.35 15.08 -23.56
C LEU A 1007 6.57 15.74 -24.21
N PHE A 1008 7.02 15.30 -25.40
CA PHE A 1008 8.04 16.03 -26.15
C PHE A 1008 7.58 17.42 -26.59
N ILE A 1009 6.26 17.72 -26.59
CA ILE A 1009 5.75 19.08 -26.78
C ILE A 1009 6.30 20.06 -25.73
N TYR A 1010 6.69 19.60 -24.55
CA TYR A 1010 7.31 20.44 -23.53
C TYR A 1010 8.63 21.06 -24.00
N ARG A 1011 9.24 20.59 -25.09
CA ARG A 1011 10.36 21.27 -25.77
C ARG A 1011 10.00 22.70 -26.18
N LEU A 1012 8.73 22.98 -26.49
CA LEU A 1012 8.24 24.33 -26.78
C LEU A 1012 8.46 25.31 -25.61
N VAL A 1013 8.51 24.80 -24.37
CA VAL A 1013 8.83 25.61 -23.18
C VAL A 1013 10.19 26.28 -23.30
N ARG A 1014 11.14 25.72 -24.06
CA ARG A 1014 12.46 26.35 -24.31
C ARG A 1014 12.37 27.63 -25.14
N PHE A 1015 11.31 27.79 -25.93
CA PHE A 1015 11.09 28.98 -26.76
C PHE A 1015 10.23 30.04 -26.08
N LEU A 1016 9.48 29.69 -25.02
CA LEU A 1016 8.70 30.66 -24.23
C LEU A 1016 9.59 31.81 -23.70
N PRO A 1017 10.82 31.59 -23.20
CA PRO A 1017 11.75 32.64 -22.79
C PRO A 1017 12.28 33.58 -23.89
N ALA A 1018 11.80 33.49 -25.14
CA ALA A 1018 12.27 34.36 -26.23
C ALA A 1018 11.98 35.85 -25.97
N SER A 1019 10.88 36.17 -25.27
CA SER A 1019 10.58 37.53 -24.85
C SER A 1019 10.99 37.78 -23.39
N LYS A 1020 11.42 39.01 -23.08
CA LYS A 1020 11.84 39.42 -21.72
C LYS A 1020 10.73 39.15 -20.69
N ASN A 1021 9.47 39.48 -21.01
CA ASN A 1021 8.34 39.34 -20.10
C ASN A 1021 7.97 37.89 -19.84
N ILE A 1022 7.87 37.05 -20.88
CA ILE A 1022 7.54 35.64 -20.71
C ILE A 1022 8.66 34.89 -19.99
N ARG A 1023 9.93 35.26 -20.24
CA ARG A 1023 11.08 34.72 -19.49
C ARG A 1023 10.97 34.98 -17.98
N ILE A 1024 10.51 36.17 -17.58
CA ILE A 1024 10.28 36.50 -16.17
C ILE A 1024 9.15 35.63 -15.60
N ILE A 1025 8.03 35.49 -16.32
CA ILE A 1025 6.87 34.70 -15.87
C ILE A 1025 7.26 33.22 -15.72
N VAL A 1026 7.79 32.61 -16.78
CA VAL A 1026 8.19 31.19 -16.78
C VAL A 1026 9.27 30.95 -15.72
N GLY A 1027 10.24 31.85 -15.60
CA GLY A 1027 11.24 31.76 -14.56
C GLY A 1027 10.63 31.87 -13.15
N THR A 1028 9.60 32.69 -12.95
CA THR A 1028 8.91 32.82 -11.65
C THR A 1028 8.24 31.50 -11.27
N ILE A 1029 7.53 30.86 -12.21
CA ILE A 1029 6.86 29.57 -12.00
C ILE A 1029 7.87 28.48 -11.60
N PHE A 1030 8.99 28.36 -12.32
CA PHE A 1030 10.01 27.34 -11.98
C PHE A 1030 10.67 27.60 -10.62
N ASP A 1031 10.95 28.86 -10.28
CA ASP A 1031 11.54 29.20 -8.99
C ASP A 1031 10.54 29.04 -7.84
N GLU A 1032 9.24 29.19 -8.10
CA GLU A 1032 8.19 28.89 -7.14
C GLU A 1032 8.18 27.40 -6.79
N PHE A 1033 8.21 26.49 -7.77
CA PHE A 1033 8.30 25.05 -7.47
C PHE A 1033 9.61 24.67 -6.77
N ARG A 1034 10.74 25.24 -7.20
CA ARG A 1034 12.06 24.93 -6.63
C ARG A 1034 12.21 25.43 -5.20
N ASN A 1035 11.70 26.62 -4.90
CA ASN A 1035 11.94 27.29 -3.62
C ASN A 1035 10.72 27.28 -2.68
N GLY A 1036 9.52 27.04 -3.21
CA GLY A 1036 8.26 26.91 -2.48
C GLY A 1036 8.05 25.54 -1.85
N GLY A 1037 8.99 24.59 -1.98
CA GLY A 1037 8.86 23.23 -1.43
C GLY A 1037 8.56 23.18 0.07
N ALA A 1038 9.00 24.17 0.85
CA ALA A 1038 8.63 24.26 2.27
C ALA A 1038 7.15 24.61 2.48
N PHE A 1039 6.56 25.43 1.61
CA PHE A 1039 5.15 25.78 1.69
C PHE A 1039 4.26 24.65 1.15
N PHE A 1040 4.61 24.08 -0.02
CA PHE A 1040 3.92 22.90 -0.55
C PHE A 1040 4.01 21.71 0.41
N GLY A 1041 5.16 21.51 1.06
CA GLY A 1041 5.31 20.50 2.11
C GLY A 1041 4.42 20.78 3.34
N LEU A 1042 4.21 22.04 3.69
CA LEU A 1042 3.30 22.42 4.77
C LEU A 1042 1.83 22.16 4.39
N LEU A 1043 1.41 22.55 3.18
CA LEU A 1043 0.08 22.25 2.66
C LEU A 1043 -0.17 20.74 2.58
N PHE A 1044 0.81 19.97 2.07
CA PHE A 1044 0.79 18.52 2.05
C PHE A 1044 0.63 17.91 3.46
N SER A 1045 1.26 18.52 4.48
CA SER A 1045 1.14 18.06 5.87
C SER A 1045 -0.31 18.18 6.38
N PHE A 1046 -1.00 19.27 6.02
CA PHE A 1046 -2.40 19.46 6.37
C PHE A 1046 -3.30 18.51 5.59
N TYR A 1047 -3.08 18.35 4.27
CA TYR A 1047 -3.76 17.35 3.44
C TYR A 1047 -3.65 15.95 4.06
N TYR A 1048 -2.44 15.52 4.39
CA TYR A 1048 -2.19 14.20 4.97
C TYR A 1048 -2.97 14.00 6.27
N ALA A 1049 -2.86 14.94 7.22
CA ALA A 1049 -3.55 14.86 8.49
C ALA A 1049 -5.07 14.83 8.33
N TYR A 1050 -5.59 15.63 7.39
CA TYR A 1050 -7.02 15.74 7.11
C TYR A 1050 -7.56 14.51 6.38
N SER A 1051 -6.82 13.95 5.42
CA SER A 1051 -7.18 12.69 4.75
C SER A 1051 -7.29 11.54 5.75
N ILE A 1052 -6.32 11.38 6.65
CA ILE A 1052 -6.38 10.34 7.68
C ILE A 1052 -7.55 10.58 8.63
N LEU A 1053 -7.82 11.83 9.03
CA LEU A 1053 -8.99 12.15 9.84
C LEU A 1053 -10.29 11.76 9.11
N GLY A 1054 -10.40 12.08 7.82
CA GLY A 1054 -11.54 11.69 6.98
C GLY A 1054 -11.72 10.17 6.87
N MET A 1055 -10.63 9.42 6.72
CA MET A 1055 -10.69 7.95 6.71
C MET A 1055 -11.23 7.37 8.01
N GLU A 1056 -10.79 7.90 9.16
CA GLU A 1056 -11.22 7.42 10.48
C GLU A 1056 -12.66 7.88 10.82
N LEU A 1057 -13.17 8.95 10.20
CA LEU A 1057 -14.53 9.45 10.39
C LEU A 1057 -15.56 8.87 9.40
N PHE A 1058 -15.17 8.66 8.13
CA PHE A 1058 -16.09 8.39 7.03
C PHE A 1058 -15.75 7.12 6.23
N GLY A 1059 -14.77 6.31 6.64
CA GLY A 1059 -14.45 5.05 5.97
C GLY A 1059 -15.62 4.06 6.00
N GLY A 1060 -16.01 3.55 4.84
CA GLY A 1060 -17.14 2.61 4.67
C GLY A 1060 -18.53 3.25 4.68
N VAL A 1061 -18.64 4.56 4.93
CA VAL A 1061 -19.94 5.24 5.02
C VAL A 1061 -20.66 5.28 3.66
N MET A 1062 -19.91 5.54 2.58
CA MET A 1062 -20.48 5.57 1.23
C MET A 1062 -20.87 4.18 0.72
N ASP A 1063 -20.17 3.13 1.20
CA ASP A 1063 -20.54 1.73 0.95
C ASP A 1063 -21.91 1.40 1.52
N ASP A 1064 -22.11 1.72 2.79
CA ASP A 1064 -23.39 1.47 3.47
C ASP A 1064 -24.51 2.32 2.87
N PHE A 1065 -24.20 3.56 2.45
CA PHE A 1065 -25.15 4.41 1.77
C PHE A 1065 -25.58 3.83 0.43
N TYR A 1066 -24.65 3.32 -0.38
CA TYR A 1066 -24.97 2.64 -1.64
C TYR A 1066 -25.84 1.38 -1.42
N ILE A 1067 -25.59 0.60 -0.36
CA ILE A 1067 -26.41 -0.59 -0.04
C ILE A 1067 -27.83 -0.20 0.38
N ARG A 1068 -27.99 0.88 1.17
CA ARG A 1068 -29.31 1.40 1.56
C ARG A 1068 -30.05 2.05 0.39
N TYR A 1069 -29.30 2.56 -0.59
CA TYR A 1069 -29.82 3.22 -1.75
C TYR A 1069 -30.52 2.20 -2.68
N ASN A 1070 -31.85 2.26 -2.70
CA ASN A 1070 -32.68 1.38 -3.52
C ASN A 1070 -32.73 1.90 -4.97
N LYS A 1071 -32.19 1.12 -5.93
CA LYS A 1071 -32.15 1.46 -7.37
C LYS A 1071 -33.53 1.72 -8.00
N SER A 1072 -34.63 1.40 -7.32
CA SER A 1072 -35.99 1.64 -7.81
C SER A 1072 -36.50 3.08 -7.60
N ASN A 1073 -35.76 3.94 -6.88
CA ASN A 1073 -36.18 5.33 -6.67
C ASN A 1073 -35.65 6.20 -7.81
N ILE A 1074 -36.55 6.97 -8.44
CA ILE A 1074 -36.18 8.06 -9.35
C ILE A 1074 -35.25 9.00 -8.58
N THR A 1075 -33.97 9.04 -8.94
CA THR A 1075 -33.02 10.00 -8.36
C THR A 1075 -33.47 11.41 -8.72
N ILE A 1076 -33.52 12.29 -7.72
CA ILE A 1076 -33.67 13.71 -7.96
C ILE A 1076 -32.41 14.19 -8.71
N CYS A 1077 -32.60 14.95 -9.80
CA CYS A 1077 -31.49 15.51 -10.56
C CYS A 1077 -30.65 16.46 -9.68
N GLY A 1078 -29.34 16.46 -9.87
CA GLY A 1078 -28.39 17.28 -9.10
C GLY A 1078 -27.91 16.66 -7.79
N THR A 1079 -28.26 15.40 -7.51
CA THR A 1079 -27.81 14.68 -6.30
C THR A 1079 -26.49 13.93 -6.51
N TYR A 1080 -25.79 13.62 -5.43
CA TYR A 1080 -24.51 12.90 -5.43
C TYR A 1080 -24.59 11.57 -6.20
N GLU A 1081 -25.71 10.87 -6.05
CA GLU A 1081 -26.00 9.58 -6.68
C GLU A 1081 -26.22 9.71 -8.18
N GLN A 1082 -26.95 10.75 -8.60
CA GLN A 1082 -27.28 11.02 -10.00
C GLN A 1082 -26.06 11.49 -10.81
N LEU A 1083 -25.13 12.20 -10.17
CA LEU A 1083 -23.87 12.63 -10.78
C LEU A 1083 -22.77 11.56 -10.77
N GLU A 1084 -23.05 10.38 -10.21
CA GLU A 1084 -22.12 9.26 -10.12
C GLU A 1084 -20.83 9.57 -9.35
N TYR A 1085 -20.92 10.36 -8.27
CA TYR A 1085 -19.74 10.76 -7.48
C TYR A 1085 -19.18 9.67 -6.55
N TRP A 1086 -19.69 8.45 -6.63
CA TRP A 1086 -19.32 7.27 -5.85
C TRP A 1086 -17.81 6.99 -5.66
N PRO A 1087 -16.91 7.27 -6.64
CA PRO A 1087 -15.47 7.10 -6.41
C PRO A 1087 -14.87 8.06 -5.38
N ASN A 1088 -15.56 9.15 -5.05
CA ASN A 1088 -15.11 10.17 -4.11
C ASN A 1088 -15.53 9.82 -2.68
N GLY A 1089 -14.79 8.89 -2.09
CA GLY A 1089 -14.98 8.43 -0.70
C GLY A 1089 -13.73 8.58 0.16
N PHE A 1090 -13.86 8.23 1.44
CA PHE A 1090 -12.76 8.18 2.42
C PHE A 1090 -12.36 6.73 2.77
N ASP A 1091 -12.63 5.78 1.86
CA ASP A 1091 -12.39 4.36 2.14
C ASP A 1091 -10.93 3.96 2.07
N ASP A 1092 -10.06 4.78 1.47
CA ASP A 1092 -8.62 4.63 1.55
C ASP A 1092 -7.90 5.99 1.49
N PHE A 1093 -6.58 5.97 1.65
CA PHE A 1093 -5.78 7.20 1.70
C PHE A 1093 -5.75 7.95 0.36
N TYR A 1094 -5.73 7.24 -0.76
CA TYR A 1094 -5.70 7.81 -2.09
C TYR A 1094 -7.05 8.45 -2.45
N SER A 1095 -8.16 7.73 -2.25
CA SER A 1095 -9.52 8.24 -2.47
C SER A 1095 -9.78 9.48 -1.60
N SER A 1096 -9.28 9.49 -0.38
CA SER A 1096 -9.37 10.63 0.54
C SER A 1096 -8.63 11.87 0.04
N ILE A 1097 -7.43 11.70 -0.54
CA ILE A 1097 -6.68 12.82 -1.13
C ILE A 1097 -7.45 13.41 -2.32
N ILE A 1098 -7.97 12.55 -3.21
CA ILE A 1098 -8.72 12.99 -4.39
C ILE A 1098 -10.01 13.70 -3.99
N THR A 1099 -10.74 13.17 -3.01
CA THR A 1099 -11.96 13.80 -2.50
C THR A 1099 -11.67 15.19 -1.92
N LEU A 1100 -10.61 15.33 -1.11
CA LEU A 1100 -10.22 16.65 -0.57
C LEU A 1100 -9.72 17.61 -1.64
N TYR A 1101 -9.08 17.10 -2.70
CA TYR A 1101 -8.70 17.90 -3.87
C TYR A 1101 -9.94 18.43 -4.59
N ASN A 1102 -10.95 17.59 -4.84
CA ASN A 1102 -12.19 18.00 -5.49
C ASN A 1102 -12.93 19.08 -4.66
N VAL A 1103 -12.95 18.93 -3.33
CA VAL A 1103 -13.51 19.96 -2.43
C VAL A 1103 -12.66 21.24 -2.42
N MET A 1104 -11.32 21.15 -2.51
CA MET A 1104 -10.43 22.32 -2.59
C MET A 1104 -10.71 23.17 -3.83
N VAL A 1105 -11.11 22.57 -4.95
CA VAL A 1105 -11.43 23.28 -6.20
C VAL A 1105 -12.72 24.12 -6.04
N VAL A 1106 -13.52 23.88 -4.99
CA VAL A 1106 -14.74 24.64 -4.61
C VAL A 1106 -15.91 24.47 -5.59
N ASN A 1107 -15.72 23.81 -6.73
CA ASN A 1107 -16.82 23.52 -7.64
C ASN A 1107 -17.68 22.37 -7.11
N GLN A 1108 -19.00 22.55 -7.07
CA GLN A 1108 -19.99 21.54 -6.65
C GLN A 1108 -19.71 20.90 -5.27
N TRP A 1109 -19.00 21.63 -4.39
CA TRP A 1109 -18.58 21.10 -3.10
C TRP A 1109 -19.76 20.88 -2.14
N ASP A 1110 -20.86 21.60 -2.34
CA ASP A 1110 -22.15 21.46 -1.66
C ASP A 1110 -22.77 20.08 -1.88
N ILE A 1111 -22.61 19.50 -3.08
CA ILE A 1111 -23.08 18.14 -3.39
C ILE A 1111 -22.34 17.10 -2.54
N PHE A 1112 -21.06 17.32 -2.22
CA PHE A 1112 -20.32 16.45 -1.30
C PHE A 1112 -20.82 16.61 0.13
N VAL A 1113 -21.07 17.85 0.57
CA VAL A 1113 -21.61 18.12 1.91
C VAL A 1113 -22.95 17.40 2.12
N ASP A 1114 -23.88 17.56 1.17
CA ASP A 1114 -25.19 16.92 1.22
C ASP A 1114 -25.11 15.39 1.08
N GLY A 1115 -24.24 14.89 0.20
CA GLY A 1115 -23.99 13.46 0.04
C GLY A 1115 -23.52 12.80 1.33
N PHE A 1116 -22.53 13.38 2.02
CA PHE A 1116 -22.03 12.82 3.29
C PHE A 1116 -22.99 13.07 4.48
N ARG A 1117 -23.76 14.17 4.47
CA ARG A 1117 -24.85 14.39 5.44
C ARG A 1117 -25.90 13.29 5.34
N ASN A 1118 -26.35 12.97 4.13
CA ASN A 1118 -27.34 11.91 3.87
C ASN A 1118 -26.76 10.51 4.17
N ALA A 1119 -25.49 10.29 3.84
CA ALA A 1119 -24.84 9.02 4.11
C ALA A 1119 -24.63 8.74 5.62
N THR A 1120 -24.34 9.77 6.42
CA THR A 1120 -24.16 9.66 7.88
C THR A 1120 -25.43 9.89 8.70
N ASN A 1121 -26.50 10.40 8.08
CA ASN A 1121 -27.71 10.92 8.76
C ASN A 1121 -27.40 11.96 9.85
N SER A 1122 -26.37 12.79 9.66
CA SER A 1122 -25.86 13.71 10.68
C SER A 1122 -25.42 15.03 10.09
N TYR A 1123 -25.83 16.14 10.70
CA TYR A 1123 -25.40 17.50 10.34
C TYR A 1123 -23.94 17.79 10.71
N TRP A 1124 -23.35 16.98 11.59
CA TRP A 1124 -21.98 17.20 12.07
C TRP A 1124 -20.91 16.91 11.02
N SER A 1125 -21.23 16.11 9.98
CA SER A 1125 -20.31 15.86 8.85
C SER A 1125 -20.03 17.12 8.04
N GLU A 1126 -20.98 18.06 8.00
CA GLU A 1126 -20.85 19.31 7.25
C GLU A 1126 -19.71 20.18 7.80
N LEU A 1127 -19.53 20.20 9.13
CA LEU A 1127 -18.45 20.97 9.77
C LEU A 1127 -17.07 20.55 9.26
N TYR A 1128 -16.86 19.26 8.99
CA TYR A 1128 -15.61 18.79 8.40
C TYR A 1128 -15.35 19.49 7.05
N PHE A 1129 -16.26 19.38 6.10
CA PHE A 1129 -16.08 20.02 4.79
C PHE A 1129 -15.97 21.54 4.88
N ILE A 1130 -16.74 22.19 5.75
CA ILE A 1130 -16.67 23.64 5.98
C ILE A 1130 -15.29 24.04 6.53
N PHE A 1131 -14.75 23.32 7.52
CA PHE A 1131 -13.42 23.62 8.06
C PHE A 1131 -12.33 23.43 7.00
N TRP A 1132 -12.43 22.37 6.20
CA TRP A 1132 -11.50 22.14 5.09
C TRP A 1132 -11.55 23.27 4.07
N TYR A 1133 -12.76 23.61 3.60
CA TYR A 1133 -13.01 24.70 2.67
C TYR A 1133 -12.42 26.01 3.21
N LEU A 1134 -12.78 26.42 4.42
CA LEU A 1134 -12.31 27.67 5.02
C LEU A 1134 -10.78 27.70 5.14
N PHE A 1135 -10.16 26.58 5.52
CA PHE A 1135 -8.72 26.50 5.66
C PHE A 1135 -8.00 26.54 4.31
N VAL A 1136 -8.37 25.67 3.37
CA VAL A 1136 -7.62 25.50 2.13
C VAL A 1136 -7.78 26.68 1.18
N THR A 1137 -8.98 27.27 1.11
CA THR A 1137 -9.27 28.39 0.20
C THR A 1137 -8.74 29.71 0.75
N ASN A 1138 -9.03 30.03 2.01
CA ASN A 1138 -8.66 31.32 2.59
C ASN A 1138 -7.20 31.39 3.05
N ILE A 1139 -6.60 30.25 3.41
CA ILE A 1139 -5.20 30.20 3.86
C ILE A 1139 -4.33 29.55 2.80
N GLY A 1140 -4.60 28.29 2.44
CA GLY A 1140 -3.73 27.51 1.54
C GLY A 1140 -3.44 28.22 0.21
N LEU A 1141 -4.48 28.52 -0.56
CA LEU A 1141 -4.37 29.15 -1.88
C LEU A 1141 -3.90 30.61 -1.81
N ASN A 1142 -4.40 31.38 -0.84
CA ASN A 1142 -4.00 32.79 -0.66
C ASN A 1142 -2.53 32.94 -0.28
N VAL A 1143 -1.95 31.98 0.46
CA VAL A 1143 -0.51 32.00 0.72
C VAL A 1143 0.29 31.62 -0.52
N CYS A 1144 -0.16 30.66 -1.35
CA CYS A 1144 0.47 30.43 -2.66
C CYS A 1144 0.52 31.73 -3.48
N LEU A 1145 -0.62 32.44 -3.60
CA LEU A 1145 -0.69 33.72 -4.30
C LEU A 1145 0.29 34.76 -3.74
N ALA A 1146 0.43 34.83 -2.41
CA ALA A 1146 1.36 35.74 -1.77
C ALA A 1146 2.83 35.45 -2.10
N LEU A 1147 3.20 34.17 -2.10
CA LEU A 1147 4.56 33.74 -2.40
C LEU A 1147 4.91 33.95 -3.89
N SER A 1148 3.97 33.64 -4.80
CA SER A 1148 4.15 33.90 -6.23
C SER A 1148 4.34 35.39 -6.51
N GLY A 1149 3.52 36.24 -5.87
CA GLY A 1149 3.62 37.70 -5.98
C GLY A 1149 4.96 38.24 -5.50
N ASP A 1150 5.43 37.80 -4.34
CA ASP A 1150 6.74 38.21 -3.78
C ASP A 1150 7.93 37.85 -4.70
N ILE A 1151 7.94 36.64 -5.26
CA ILE A 1151 9.00 36.20 -6.18
C ILE A 1151 8.94 37.00 -7.48
N HIS A 1152 7.72 37.23 -8.01
CA HIS A 1152 7.52 37.99 -9.23
C HIS A 1152 8.01 39.43 -9.10
N ASP A 1153 7.62 40.12 -8.02
CA ASP A 1153 8.01 41.50 -7.76
C ASP A 1153 9.53 41.65 -7.64
N ALA A 1154 10.19 40.74 -6.92
CA ALA A 1154 11.64 40.75 -6.78
C ALA A 1154 12.37 40.56 -8.12
N LYS A 1155 11.86 39.69 -9.00
CA LYS A 1155 12.43 39.47 -10.34
C LYS A 1155 12.18 40.63 -11.28
N LYS A 1156 10.99 41.24 -11.24
CA LYS A 1156 10.64 42.39 -12.06
C LYS A 1156 11.57 43.58 -11.75
N GLN A 1157 11.78 43.87 -10.46
CA GLN A 1157 12.71 44.92 -10.03
C GLN A 1157 14.12 44.73 -10.59
N ARG A 1158 14.63 43.49 -10.66
CA ARG A 1158 15.93 43.20 -11.28
C ARG A 1158 15.93 43.30 -12.79
N ALA A 1159 14.86 42.85 -13.42
CA ALA A 1159 14.72 42.95 -14.87
C ALA A 1159 14.73 44.41 -15.32
N ASP A 1160 14.17 45.32 -14.51
CA ASP A 1160 14.20 46.77 -14.74
C ASP A 1160 15.61 47.36 -14.53
N GLN A 1161 16.43 46.75 -13.67
CA GLN A 1161 17.84 47.11 -13.47
C GLN A 1161 18.79 46.56 -14.57
N ASN A 1162 18.27 45.96 -15.64
CA ASN A 1162 19.03 45.40 -16.78
C ASN A 1162 20.10 44.34 -16.40
N GLU A 1163 19.94 43.64 -15.27
CA GLU A 1163 20.78 42.49 -14.94
C GLU A 1163 20.34 41.24 -15.74
N GLU A 1164 21.29 40.50 -16.34
CA GLU A 1164 21.00 39.24 -17.03
C GLU A 1164 20.38 38.20 -16.08
N LEU A 1165 19.10 37.92 -16.29
CA LEU A 1165 18.23 37.08 -15.45
C LEU A 1165 18.42 35.56 -15.71
N ILE A 1166 19.66 35.12 -15.95
CA ILE A 1166 19.96 33.72 -16.32
C ILE A 1166 20.26 32.93 -15.04
N VAL A 1167 19.17 32.44 -14.43
CA VAL A 1167 19.12 31.48 -13.30
C VAL A 1167 19.90 31.93 -12.07
N SER A 1168 19.25 32.74 -11.24
CA SER A 1168 19.81 33.23 -10.00
C SER A 1168 19.21 32.44 -8.82
N ASN A 1169 20.06 31.97 -7.90
CA ASN A 1169 19.57 31.34 -6.67
C ASN A 1169 18.73 32.34 -5.87
N MET A 1170 17.90 31.88 -4.93
CA MET A 1170 17.05 32.80 -4.15
C MET A 1170 17.81 33.98 -3.52
N TYR A 1171 19.04 33.76 -3.06
CA TYR A 1171 19.93 34.84 -2.61
C TYR A 1171 20.20 35.88 -3.71
N ASP A 1172 20.50 35.42 -4.92
CA ASP A 1172 20.69 36.24 -6.10
C ASP A 1172 19.36 36.78 -6.66
N ILE A 1173 18.19 36.50 -6.08
CA ILE A 1173 16.94 37.21 -6.40
C ILE A 1173 16.81 38.40 -5.47
N TYR A 1174 17.10 38.21 -4.18
CA TYR A 1174 16.91 39.23 -3.15
C TYR A 1174 18.15 40.08 -2.83
N ARG A 1175 19.31 39.81 -3.43
CA ARG A 1175 20.60 40.49 -3.13
C ARG A 1175 20.53 42.02 -2.98
N SER A 1176 19.80 42.73 -3.85
CA SER A 1176 19.66 44.19 -3.78
C SER A 1176 18.90 44.70 -2.56
N GLN A 1177 18.07 43.85 -1.94
CA GLN A 1177 17.25 44.16 -0.77
C GLN A 1177 17.89 43.71 0.56
N ILE A 1178 19.00 42.96 0.51
CA ILE A 1178 19.68 42.43 1.71
C ILE A 1178 20.60 43.51 2.28
N LYS A 1179 20.27 44.02 3.46
CA LYS A 1179 21.20 44.83 4.26
C LYS A 1179 22.19 43.91 4.99
N GLU A 1180 23.49 44.18 4.88
CA GLU A 1180 24.48 43.44 5.65
C GLU A 1180 24.29 43.71 7.17
N PRO A 1181 24.35 42.68 8.03
CA PRO A 1181 24.26 42.85 9.47
C PRO A 1181 25.46 43.64 9.98
N SER A 1182 25.21 44.54 10.94
CA SER A 1182 26.28 45.36 11.53
C SER A 1182 27.22 44.52 12.41
N SER A 1183 28.47 44.95 12.55
CA SER A 1183 29.44 44.26 13.41
C SER A 1183 28.96 44.20 14.88
N GLU A 1184 28.31 45.27 15.35
CA GLU A 1184 27.71 45.37 16.69
C GLU A 1184 26.56 44.37 16.91
N GLU A 1185 25.70 44.19 15.90
CA GLU A 1185 24.60 43.22 15.97
C GLU A 1185 25.13 41.78 16.05
N ILE A 1186 26.20 41.48 15.29
CA ILE A 1186 26.85 40.16 15.32
C ILE A 1186 27.50 39.90 16.68
N THR A 1187 28.20 40.88 17.26
CA THR A 1187 28.86 40.73 18.57
C THR A 1187 27.86 40.65 19.70
N GLU A 1188 26.77 41.42 19.67
CA GLU A 1188 25.69 41.33 20.66
C GLU A 1188 25.04 39.94 20.64
N GLN A 1189 24.76 39.38 19.45
CA GLN A 1189 24.22 38.03 19.35
C GLN A 1189 25.22 36.96 19.79
N LEU A 1190 26.50 37.11 19.44
CA LEU A 1190 27.56 36.21 19.87
C LEU A 1190 27.69 36.17 21.41
N ASN A 1191 27.64 37.34 22.06
CA ASN A 1191 27.72 37.46 23.52
C ASN A 1191 26.52 36.84 24.24
N LYS A 1192 25.35 36.74 23.58
CA LYS A 1192 24.16 36.05 24.09
C LYS A 1192 24.27 34.51 24.01
N HIS A 1193 25.27 33.95 23.32
CA HIS A 1193 25.40 32.49 23.19
C HIS A 1193 25.97 31.84 24.46
N PRO A 1194 25.27 30.82 25.03
CA PRO A 1194 25.59 30.29 26.35
C PRO A 1194 26.89 29.49 26.43
N TYR A 1195 27.34 28.89 25.33
CA TYR A 1195 28.51 28.01 25.33
C TYR A 1195 29.80 28.69 24.86
N ILE A 1196 29.71 29.82 24.14
CA ILE A 1196 30.88 30.52 23.59
C ILE A 1196 31.62 31.29 24.70
N ASN A 1197 30.89 31.93 25.61
CA ASN A 1197 31.45 32.56 26.81
C ASN A 1197 32.11 31.53 27.76
N PHE A 1198 31.75 30.24 27.65
CA PHE A 1198 32.35 29.17 28.44
C PHE A 1198 33.74 28.78 27.93
N CYS A 1199 33.96 28.82 26.60
CA CYS A 1199 35.31 28.67 26.03
C CYS A 1199 36.23 29.82 26.42
N GLN A 1200 35.74 31.06 26.37
CA GLN A 1200 36.53 32.24 26.79
C GLN A 1200 36.91 32.18 28.29
N ARG A 1201 36.01 31.71 29.16
CA ARG A 1201 36.25 31.57 30.62
C ARG A 1201 37.00 30.30 31.02
N SER A 1202 36.87 29.19 30.30
CA SER A 1202 37.69 27.99 30.54
C SER A 1202 39.15 28.21 30.14
N ALA A 1203 39.40 29.06 29.12
CA ALA A 1203 40.72 29.53 28.75
C ALA A 1203 41.28 30.59 29.71
N GLU A 1204 40.48 31.12 30.65
CA GLU A 1204 40.93 32.01 31.74
C GLU A 1204 41.40 31.23 32.98
N GLY A 1205 41.41 29.89 32.95
CA GLY A 1205 41.91 29.09 34.08
C GLY A 1205 41.07 29.23 35.36
N ILE A 1206 39.84 29.73 35.27
CA ILE A 1206 38.93 29.81 36.42
C ILE A 1206 38.24 28.46 36.57
N ASN A 1207 38.88 27.55 37.31
CA ASN A 1207 38.20 26.43 37.94
C ASN A 1207 37.21 27.00 38.97
N LEU A 1208 35.95 27.14 38.56
CA LEU A 1208 34.84 27.23 39.50
C LEU A 1208 34.30 25.82 39.70
N SER A 1209 34.73 25.22 40.82
CA SER A 1209 34.12 24.06 41.47
C SER A 1209 32.59 24.17 41.55
#